data_AF-A0A8H6BY84-F1
#
_entry.id   AF-A0A8H6BY84-F1
#
_cell.length_a   1.000
_cell.length_b   1.000
_cell.length_c   1.000
_cell.angle_alpha   90.00
_cell.angle_beta   90.00
_cell.angle_gamma   90.00
#
_symmetry.space_group_name_H-M   'P 1'
#
loop_
_entity.id
_entity.type
_entity.pdbx_description
1 polymer ?
#
loop_
_entity_poly.entity_id
_entity_poly.type
_entity_poly.pdbx_seq_one_letter_code
_entity_poly.pdbx_strand_id
1 'polypeptide(L)'
;MTFFHSANYFGHGGYTDYSSYKYLIGVNDPPIDFKVTNAAKYLPNEIETIAHLKLIRAFSVMKKRVIGSADSNNAANLWRVFVTRAVRRFIVFVTAIKKTVVIQGKAYDEPSMFNLANTKNSQLVATINQLLPPLDVIMVWHAFLLNSKSFYDTFVRCNLLDFANVPLPLHNIVACIDDFSFEFKVSQQFKRNYLDLIKKYTSYSLDLQYDINEINSYGDEKLFIYCPNCYEKLSEGISWINNENTGFSNSDLNATNINFASSSECYCTSFPIITHEELRKLQLFADATKAGTLQGVYKHFSKVISAPGLVDRDPSNLSIEMALRIQEIWEDHKFEDLPTMVKSIISQLKNPLTGVLLMEYLNNQTISMTVPGGIEIGYDLVAAVMQQERFINRMNNINWLQSPFIKQISTDSCSRYANFFTMSSDPRLNQGILIPTLDIDLVWRTHRLHLSGYFFDCRSSACHSIIDDSLHEGRLDNSFKTTADAYQSRFGESYNVCYCQQCLISKSDAAEVPAANEHVVESNFEIKSLFDFDASSSFVGATSAKSGKNKVAKKRPRSKSSSSLSTSLSFDSNSYFTLDTIMNDPLTPIEEKLEDLISPVSCSGLSSPSLMPLSLYHSISSSDFSLFDAGTTVGEDSSCSLNDFDVGVDDQAITFDDIRNELLDSTLSTFFGTVPEGQFNFI
;
A
#
# COMPACT_ATOMS: atom_id res chain seq x y z
N MET A 1 24.96 39.41 -5.70
CA MET A 1 25.39 38.90 -4.38
C MET A 1 24.39 39.43 -3.35
N THR A 2 23.13 39.01 -3.47
CA THR A 2 21.99 39.79 -2.98
C THR A 2 20.85 38.86 -2.57
N PHE A 3 20.47 38.96 -1.30
CA PHE A 3 19.19 38.56 -0.69
C PHE A 3 18.72 37.10 -0.82
N PHE A 4 19.37 36.19 -0.07
CA PHE A 4 18.63 35.07 0.54
C PHE A 4 18.10 35.55 1.90
N HIS A 5 16.88 36.10 1.90
CA HIS A 5 16.14 36.34 3.14
C HIS A 5 15.87 34.97 3.80
N SER A 6 16.02 34.90 5.11
CA SER A 6 15.76 33.71 5.93
C SER A 6 14.36 33.15 5.64
N ALA A 7 14.28 32.04 4.92
CA ALA A 7 13.06 31.26 4.81
C ALA A 7 12.86 30.51 6.13
N ASN A 8 12.39 31.23 7.14
CA ASN A 8 11.79 30.61 8.30
C ASN A 8 10.46 30.02 7.79
N TYR A 9 10.47 28.77 7.31
CA TYR A 9 9.32 28.09 6.70
C TYR A 9 8.08 28.16 7.60
N PHE A 10 8.32 28.21 8.91
CA PHE A 10 7.35 28.45 9.96
C PHE A 10 7.40 29.92 10.40
N GLY A 11 6.79 30.81 9.62
CA GLY A 11 6.53 32.17 10.11
C GLY A 11 5.54 32.10 11.26
N HIS A 12 5.99 32.26 12.51
CA HIS A 12 5.16 32.35 13.73
C HIS A 12 3.99 31.34 13.86
N GLY A 13 4.13 30.12 13.32
CA GLY A 13 3.19 29.04 13.62
C GLY A 13 3.42 28.58 15.06
N GLY A 14 2.40 28.66 15.90
CA GLY A 14 2.47 28.14 17.26
C GLY A 14 2.38 26.62 17.24
N TYR A 15 2.91 25.94 18.27
CA TYR A 15 2.66 24.51 18.44
C TYR A 15 1.15 24.17 18.39
N THR A 16 0.30 25.12 18.78
CA THR A 16 -1.17 25.06 18.69
C THR A 16 -1.73 24.83 17.30
N ASP A 17 -0.96 25.01 16.23
CA ASP A 17 -1.46 24.80 14.86
C ASP A 17 -1.42 23.32 14.44
N TYR A 18 -0.64 22.50 15.13
CA TYR A 18 -0.54 21.07 14.84
C TYR A 18 -1.61 20.26 15.57
N SER A 19 -2.37 19.45 14.83
CA SER A 19 -3.33 18.49 15.40
C SER A 19 -2.67 17.55 16.42
N SER A 20 -1.45 17.11 16.11
CA SER A 20 -0.64 16.28 17.02
C SER A 20 -0.32 16.94 18.36
N TYR A 21 -0.16 18.27 18.40
CA TYR A 21 0.02 19.01 19.65
C TYR A 21 -1.31 19.32 20.33
N LYS A 22 -2.34 19.71 19.56
CA LYS A 22 -3.71 19.88 20.06
C LYS A 22 -4.21 18.62 20.75
N TYR A 23 -3.86 17.44 20.24
CA TYR A 23 -4.20 16.17 20.87
C TYR A 23 -3.60 16.03 22.29
N LEU A 24 -2.38 16.51 22.52
CA LEU A 24 -1.71 16.43 23.83
C LEU A 24 -2.42 17.28 24.90
N ILE A 25 -2.89 18.47 24.53
CA ILE A 25 -3.49 19.44 25.45
C ILE A 25 -5.02 19.43 25.44
N GLY A 26 -5.62 18.83 24.42
CA GLY A 26 -7.06 18.86 24.18
C GLY A 26 -7.82 17.87 25.05
N VAL A 27 -9.11 18.13 25.22
CA VAL A 27 -10.04 17.19 25.85
C VAL A 27 -10.34 15.99 24.92
N ASN A 28 -10.98 14.96 25.47
CA ASN A 28 -11.46 13.83 24.68
C ASN A 28 -12.52 14.29 23.69
N ASP A 29 -12.62 13.60 22.57
CA ASP A 29 -13.65 13.86 21.59
C ASP A 29 -15.04 13.50 22.12
N PRO A 30 -16.08 14.29 21.77
CA PRO A 30 -17.45 13.92 22.08
C PRO A 30 -17.84 12.65 21.28
N PRO A 31 -18.81 11.88 21.79
CA PRO A 31 -19.34 10.73 21.06
C PRO A 31 -19.95 11.16 19.72
N ILE A 32 -19.80 10.32 18.69
CA ILE A 32 -20.34 10.55 17.36
C ILE A 32 -21.80 10.07 17.32
N ASP A 33 -22.71 10.91 16.83
CA ASP A 33 -24.10 10.53 16.53
C ASP A 33 -24.22 10.12 15.06
N PHE A 34 -24.46 8.82 14.81
CA PHE A 34 -24.61 8.27 13.46
C PHE A 34 -25.91 8.68 12.75
N LYS A 35 -26.82 9.38 13.43
CA LYS A 35 -28.04 9.90 12.81
C LYS A 35 -27.86 11.28 12.18
N VAL A 36 -26.75 11.95 12.48
CA VAL A 36 -26.52 13.34 12.09
C VAL A 36 -25.16 13.45 11.43
N THR A 37 -25.12 14.10 10.27
CA THR A 37 -23.88 14.46 9.62
C THR A 37 -23.33 15.77 10.21
N ASN A 38 -22.03 15.80 10.52
CA ASN A 38 -21.35 16.97 11.04
C ASN A 38 -20.26 17.42 10.07
N ALA A 39 -19.91 18.71 10.13
CA ALA A 39 -18.75 19.22 9.42
C ALA A 39 -17.46 18.58 9.97
N ALA A 40 -16.50 18.34 9.08
CA ALA A 40 -15.19 17.82 9.42
C ALA A 40 -14.44 18.81 10.35
N LYS A 41 -13.81 18.29 11.39
CA LYS A 41 -13.12 19.06 12.44
C LYS A 41 -11.61 18.91 12.41
N TYR A 42 -11.11 17.84 11.81
CA TYR A 42 -9.72 17.41 11.84
C TYR A 42 -9.02 17.52 10.49
N LEU A 43 -9.64 18.20 9.52
CA LEU A 43 -9.00 18.53 8.25
C LEU A 43 -7.64 19.23 8.48
N PRO A 44 -6.58 18.81 7.77
CA PRO A 44 -5.27 19.43 7.91
C PRO A 44 -5.26 20.89 7.45
N ASN A 45 -4.32 21.64 8.01
CA ASN A 45 -4.02 22.99 7.57
C ASN A 45 -2.71 23.06 6.76
N GLU A 46 -2.39 24.25 6.27
CA GLU A 46 -1.20 24.52 5.47
C GLU A 46 0.10 24.25 6.23
N ILE A 47 0.14 24.50 7.56
CA ILE A 47 1.33 24.28 8.38
C ILE A 47 1.63 22.79 8.49
N GLU A 48 0.61 21.96 8.74
CA GLU A 48 0.75 20.50 8.80
C GLU A 48 1.12 19.92 7.43
N THR A 49 0.54 20.45 6.36
CA THR A 49 0.84 20.05 4.98
C THR A 49 2.31 20.33 4.62
N ILE A 50 2.83 21.52 4.96
CA ILE A 50 4.24 21.87 4.77
C ILE A 50 5.16 21.01 5.65
N ALA A 51 4.76 20.78 6.90
CA ALA A 51 5.50 19.92 7.82
C ALA A 51 5.60 18.49 7.30
N HIS A 52 4.53 17.96 6.70
CA HIS A 52 4.53 16.64 6.07
C HIS A 52 5.43 16.59 4.83
N LEU A 53 5.43 17.63 3.98
CA LEU A 53 6.41 17.76 2.88
C LEU A 53 7.85 17.67 3.38
N LYS A 54 8.15 18.37 4.48
CA LYS A 54 9.48 18.36 5.09
C LYS A 54 9.86 16.97 5.63
N LEU A 55 8.90 16.24 6.21
CA LEU A 55 9.11 14.85 6.65
C LEU A 55 9.42 13.90 5.48
N ILE A 56 8.63 13.92 4.41
CA ILE A 56 8.88 13.02 3.27
C ILE A 56 10.19 13.35 2.55
N ARG A 57 10.63 14.62 2.57
CA ARG A 57 11.95 15.02 2.09
C ARG A 57 13.07 14.40 2.94
N ALA A 58 12.92 14.38 4.27
CA ALA A 58 13.86 13.74 5.17
C ALA A 58 13.98 12.22 4.93
N PHE A 59 12.88 11.53 4.61
CA PHE A 59 12.93 10.12 4.21
C PHE A 59 13.80 9.90 2.96
N SER A 60 13.71 10.79 1.97
CA SER A 60 14.57 10.70 0.78
C SER A 60 16.04 10.96 1.07
N VAL A 61 16.35 11.89 1.98
CA VAL A 61 17.74 12.12 2.42
C VAL A 61 18.30 10.89 3.15
N MET A 62 17.50 10.27 4.03
CA MET A 62 17.86 9.03 4.70
C MET A 62 18.10 7.90 3.70
N LYS A 63 17.19 7.67 2.74
CA LYS A 63 17.35 6.65 1.71
C LYS A 63 18.63 6.86 0.89
N LYS A 64 18.92 8.10 0.47
CA LYS A 64 20.16 8.43 -0.25
C LYS A 64 21.41 8.10 0.58
N ARG A 65 21.38 8.37 1.89
CA ARG A 65 22.49 8.03 2.78
C ARG A 65 22.69 6.52 2.91
N VAL A 66 21.60 5.78 3.11
CA VAL A 66 21.63 4.31 3.27
C VAL A 66 22.12 3.62 2.01
N ILE A 67 21.66 4.06 0.83
CA ILE A 67 22.09 3.49 -0.46
C ILE A 67 23.53 3.90 -0.78
N GLY A 68 23.94 5.11 -0.38
CA GLY A 68 25.29 5.62 -0.61
C GLY A 68 25.66 5.60 -2.09
N SER A 69 26.78 4.96 -2.42
CA SER A 69 27.29 4.79 -3.79
C SER A 69 27.01 3.40 -4.39
N ALA A 70 26.04 2.64 -3.85
CA ALA A 70 25.70 1.33 -4.37
C ALA A 70 25.18 1.42 -5.82
N ASP A 71 25.52 0.43 -6.64
CA ASP A 71 24.96 0.24 -7.99
C ASP A 71 23.46 -0.07 -7.92
N SER A 72 22.74 0.16 -9.03
CA SER A 72 21.26 0.14 -9.05
C SER A 72 20.64 -1.18 -8.56
N ASN A 73 21.25 -2.33 -8.89
CA ASN A 73 20.77 -3.65 -8.47
C ASN A 73 20.95 -3.88 -6.97
N ASN A 74 22.12 -3.51 -6.43
CA ASN A 74 22.36 -3.62 -4.99
C ASN A 74 21.55 -2.58 -4.20
N ALA A 75 21.34 -1.38 -4.75
CA ALA A 75 20.60 -0.30 -4.09
C ALA A 75 19.17 -0.72 -3.70
N ALA A 76 18.44 -1.38 -4.60
CA ALA A 76 17.08 -1.84 -4.31
C ALA A 76 17.04 -2.90 -3.20
N ASN A 77 17.95 -3.87 -3.25
CA ASN A 77 18.06 -4.93 -2.24
C ASN A 77 18.50 -4.37 -0.88
N LEU A 78 19.52 -3.49 -0.85
CA LEU A 78 19.98 -2.82 0.36
C LEU A 78 18.84 -2.04 1.03
N TRP A 79 18.10 -1.28 0.23
CA TRP A 79 16.96 -0.53 0.73
C TRP A 79 15.84 -1.45 1.26
N ARG A 80 15.52 -2.55 0.57
CA ARG A 80 14.55 -3.55 1.07
C ARG A 80 14.96 -4.12 2.43
N VAL A 81 16.24 -4.43 2.61
CA VAL A 81 16.75 -4.97 3.87
C VAL A 81 16.76 -3.92 4.97
N PHE A 82 17.11 -2.67 4.63
CA PHE A 82 16.99 -1.54 5.55
C PHE A 82 15.56 -1.41 6.07
N VAL A 83 14.58 -1.40 5.16
CA VAL A 83 13.17 -1.28 5.50
C VAL A 83 12.71 -2.48 6.32
N THR A 84 13.15 -3.70 5.99
CA THR A 84 12.83 -4.91 6.79
C THR A 84 13.34 -4.78 8.22
N ARG A 85 14.58 -4.28 8.41
CA ARG A 85 15.14 -3.98 9.74
C ARG A 85 14.35 -2.87 10.44
N ALA A 86 13.96 -1.81 9.74
CA ALA A 86 13.15 -0.73 10.27
C ALA A 86 11.77 -1.22 10.75
N VAL A 87 11.13 -2.12 10.00
CA VAL A 87 9.86 -2.75 10.39
C VAL A 87 10.03 -3.56 11.67
N ARG A 88 11.10 -4.35 11.78
CA ARG A 88 11.42 -5.06 13.03
C ARG A 88 11.60 -4.09 14.20
N ARG A 89 12.34 -2.99 14.02
CA ARG A 89 12.54 -1.96 15.06
C ARG A 89 11.23 -1.26 15.45
N PHE A 90 10.33 -1.03 14.50
CA PHE A 90 8.99 -0.53 14.77
C PHE A 90 8.20 -1.51 15.64
N ILE A 91 8.21 -2.81 15.32
CA ILE A 91 7.56 -3.86 16.14
C ILE A 91 8.13 -3.87 17.57
N VAL A 92 9.45 -3.79 17.72
CA VAL A 92 10.10 -3.69 19.04
C VAL A 92 9.64 -2.44 19.79
N PHE A 93 9.58 -1.28 19.11
CA PHE A 93 9.12 -0.02 19.70
C PHE A 93 7.69 -0.09 20.21
N VAL A 94 6.73 -0.53 19.39
CA VAL A 94 5.32 -0.63 19.81
C VAL A 94 5.12 -1.71 20.88
N THR A 95 5.90 -2.79 20.84
CA THR A 95 5.85 -3.82 21.88
C THR A 95 6.40 -3.27 23.21
N ALA A 96 7.51 -2.53 23.19
CA ALA A 96 8.06 -1.91 24.39
C ALA A 96 7.08 -0.91 25.03
N ILE A 97 6.32 -0.14 24.21
CA ILE A 97 5.22 0.70 24.69
C ILE A 97 4.16 -0.16 25.37
N LYS A 98 3.64 -1.18 24.68
CA LYS A 98 2.58 -2.08 25.21
C LYS A 98 2.96 -2.72 26.55
N LYS A 99 4.24 -3.08 26.73
CA LYS A 99 4.74 -3.70 27.96
C LYS A 99 5.02 -2.70 29.09
N THR A 100 5.24 -1.43 28.77
CA THR A 100 5.60 -0.38 29.74
C THR A 100 4.38 0.40 30.22
N VAL A 101 3.41 0.65 29.33
CA VAL A 101 2.25 1.47 29.63
C VAL A 101 1.09 0.60 30.08
N VAL A 102 0.43 0.99 31.18
CA VAL A 102 -0.79 0.33 31.64
C VAL A 102 -1.94 0.72 30.72
N ILE A 103 -2.49 -0.26 30.00
CA ILE A 103 -3.70 -0.08 29.18
C ILE A 103 -4.89 0.15 30.13
N GLN A 104 -5.70 1.17 29.85
CA GLN A 104 -6.87 1.49 30.67
C GLN A 104 -8.01 0.52 30.37
N GLY A 105 -8.64 -0.02 31.41
CA GLY A 105 -9.85 -0.84 31.29
C GLY A 105 -9.67 -2.21 30.64
N LYS A 106 -10.76 -2.96 30.55
CA LYS A 106 -10.87 -4.19 29.75
C LYS A 106 -12.15 -4.11 28.94
N ALA A 107 -12.02 -4.22 27.63
CA ALA A 107 -13.13 -4.39 26.70
C ALA A 107 -12.86 -5.66 25.89
N TYR A 108 -13.93 -6.35 25.50
CA TYR A 108 -13.85 -7.65 24.85
C TYR A 108 -14.49 -7.65 23.46
N ASP A 109 -15.40 -6.71 23.20
CA ASP A 109 -15.98 -6.46 21.88
C ASP A 109 -15.37 -5.21 21.23
N GLU A 110 -15.37 -5.18 19.90
CA GLU A 110 -14.78 -4.12 19.11
C GLU A 110 -15.36 -2.72 19.41
N PRO A 111 -16.70 -2.50 19.40
CA PRO A 111 -17.25 -1.19 19.76
C PRO A 111 -16.80 -0.68 21.13
N SER A 112 -16.77 -1.54 22.14
CA SER A 112 -16.29 -1.16 23.47
C SER A 112 -14.79 -0.85 23.49
N MET A 113 -13.96 -1.63 22.78
CA MET A 113 -12.53 -1.34 22.63
C MET A 113 -12.30 0.01 21.95
N PHE A 114 -13.06 0.30 20.90
CA PHE A 114 -13.00 1.58 20.20
C PHE A 114 -13.36 2.76 21.10
N ASN A 115 -14.49 2.68 21.82
CA ASN A 115 -14.93 3.74 22.72
C ASN A 115 -13.95 3.97 23.87
N LEU A 116 -13.39 2.90 24.41
CA LEU A 116 -12.37 2.96 25.47
C LEU A 116 -11.10 3.65 24.97
N ALA A 117 -10.62 3.31 23.77
CA ALA A 117 -9.42 3.91 23.18
C ALA A 117 -9.59 5.40 22.80
N ASN A 118 -10.83 5.88 22.61
CA ASN A 118 -11.10 7.31 22.40
C ASN A 118 -11.00 8.13 23.70
N THR A 119 -10.94 7.46 24.85
CA THR A 119 -10.59 8.11 26.11
C THR A 119 -9.07 8.19 26.20
N LYS A 120 -8.51 9.40 26.22
CA LYS A 120 -7.06 9.59 26.21
C LYS A 120 -6.40 8.96 27.43
N ASN A 121 -5.47 8.04 27.17
CA ASN A 121 -4.59 7.50 28.20
C ASN A 121 -3.50 8.52 28.54
N SER A 122 -3.68 9.31 29.61
CA SER A 122 -2.74 10.39 29.97
C SER A 122 -1.31 9.89 30.22
N GLN A 123 -1.14 8.68 30.76
CA GLN A 123 0.19 8.09 30.97
C GLN A 123 0.85 7.74 29.63
N LEU A 124 0.10 7.14 28.71
CA LEU A 124 0.57 6.84 27.36
C LEU A 124 1.00 8.12 26.63
N VAL A 125 0.12 9.12 26.62
CA VAL A 125 0.36 10.41 25.97
C VAL A 125 1.60 11.09 26.55
N ALA A 126 1.72 11.15 27.87
CA ALA A 126 2.91 11.71 28.53
C ALA A 126 4.19 10.94 28.20
N THR A 127 4.10 9.60 28.09
CA THR A 127 5.22 8.75 27.72
C THR A 127 5.65 9.02 26.28
N ILE A 128 4.72 8.97 25.31
CA ILE A 128 5.02 9.19 23.88
C ILE A 128 5.55 10.60 23.64
N ASN A 129 5.05 11.62 24.34
CA ASN A 129 5.54 12.99 24.19
C ASN A 129 7.01 13.17 24.61
N GLN A 130 7.55 12.27 25.44
CA GLN A 130 8.96 12.26 25.83
C GLN A 130 9.83 11.41 24.90
N LEU A 131 9.22 10.73 23.93
CA LEU A 131 9.87 9.83 23.00
C LEU A 131 9.88 10.46 21.62
N LEU A 132 11.00 10.27 20.92
CA LEU A 132 11.06 10.53 19.49
C LEU A 132 11.83 9.36 18.88
N PRO A 133 11.15 8.48 18.12
CA PRO A 133 11.84 7.36 17.49
C PRO A 133 12.84 7.81 16.42
N PRO A 134 13.79 6.95 16.06
CA PRO A 134 14.63 7.09 14.88
C PRO A 134 13.81 7.27 13.59
N LEU A 135 14.40 7.92 12.58
CA LEU A 135 13.68 8.30 11.36
C LEU A 135 13.16 7.10 10.55
N ASP A 136 13.86 5.97 10.58
CA ASP A 136 13.42 4.73 9.93
C ASP A 136 12.21 4.10 10.62
N VAL A 137 12.15 4.16 11.96
CA VAL A 137 10.97 3.75 12.73
C VAL A 137 9.79 4.71 12.47
N ILE A 138 10.05 6.02 12.37
CA ILE A 138 9.04 7.02 11.99
C ILE A 138 8.51 6.76 10.58
N MET A 139 9.38 6.38 9.62
CA MET A 139 8.99 6.06 8.26
C MET A 139 8.02 4.87 8.20
N VAL A 140 8.28 3.82 8.97
CA VAL A 140 7.37 2.67 9.06
C VAL A 140 6.06 3.06 9.73
N TRP A 141 6.10 3.83 10.82
CA TRP A 141 4.89 4.32 11.48
C TRP A 141 4.04 5.18 10.54
N HIS A 142 4.68 6.08 9.81
CA HIS A 142 4.05 6.91 8.78
C HIS A 142 3.38 6.06 7.70
N ALA A 143 4.10 5.14 7.06
CA ALA A 143 3.55 4.28 6.01
C ALA A 143 2.38 3.40 6.52
N PHE A 144 2.43 3.00 7.79
CA PHE A 144 1.36 2.19 8.37
C PHE A 144 0.09 3.02 8.66
N LEU A 145 0.21 4.26 9.13
CA LEU A 145 -0.92 5.18 9.31
C LEU A 145 -1.67 5.46 8.00
N LEU A 146 -0.92 5.50 6.89
CA LEU A 146 -1.45 5.59 5.52
C LEU A 146 -2.12 4.30 5.03
N ASN A 147 -2.29 3.30 5.90
CA ASN A 147 -3.05 2.08 5.66
C ASN A 147 -4.03 1.87 6.83
N SER A 148 -4.91 2.87 7.02
CA SER A 148 -5.69 3.08 8.24
C SER A 148 -6.53 1.88 8.69
N LYS A 149 -7.11 1.10 7.76
CA LYS A 149 -7.84 -0.13 8.11
C LYS A 149 -6.93 -1.24 8.63
N SER A 150 -5.79 -1.49 7.97
CA SER A 150 -4.79 -2.46 8.41
C SER A 150 -4.12 -2.06 9.73
N PHE A 151 -3.89 -0.75 9.91
CA PHE A 151 -3.39 -0.18 11.16
C PHE A 151 -4.38 -0.43 12.30
N TYR A 152 -5.65 -0.07 12.09
CA TYR A 152 -6.73 -0.34 13.03
C TYR A 152 -6.84 -1.82 13.39
N ASP A 153 -6.91 -2.71 12.39
CA ASP A 153 -6.98 -4.17 12.60
C ASP A 153 -5.88 -4.67 13.53
N THR A 154 -4.63 -4.27 13.26
CA THR A 154 -3.48 -4.71 14.06
C THR A 154 -3.57 -4.27 15.51
N PHE A 155 -3.88 -3.00 15.76
CA PHE A 155 -3.89 -2.45 17.12
C PHE A 155 -5.16 -2.80 17.90
N VAL A 156 -6.28 -3.11 17.25
CA VAL A 156 -7.44 -3.74 17.90
C VAL A 156 -7.09 -5.17 18.34
N ARG A 157 -6.59 -6.01 17.42
CA ARG A 157 -6.21 -7.41 17.73
C ARG A 157 -5.20 -7.50 18.87
N CYS A 158 -4.27 -6.55 18.92
CA CYS A 158 -3.24 -6.51 19.94
C CYS A 158 -3.62 -5.71 21.20
N ASN A 159 -4.87 -5.25 21.34
CA ASN A 159 -5.36 -4.45 22.46
C ASN A 159 -4.45 -3.25 22.78
N LEU A 160 -4.12 -2.46 21.77
CA LEU A 160 -3.25 -1.28 21.87
C LEU A 160 -3.77 -0.16 20.95
N LEU A 161 -5.10 -0.05 20.85
CA LEU A 161 -5.78 0.97 20.04
C LEU A 161 -5.59 2.38 20.62
N ASP A 162 -5.33 2.51 21.92
CA ASP A 162 -4.97 3.79 22.55
C ASP A 162 -3.66 4.37 21.99
N PHE A 163 -2.66 3.54 21.67
CA PHE A 163 -1.46 3.95 20.92
C PHE A 163 -1.81 4.39 19.50
N ALA A 164 -2.65 3.61 18.82
CA ALA A 164 -3.05 3.89 17.44
C ALA A 164 -3.78 5.24 17.30
N ASN A 165 -4.49 5.68 18.34
CA ASN A 165 -5.15 6.97 18.41
C ASN A 165 -4.20 8.15 18.68
N VAL A 166 -2.95 7.89 19.08
CA VAL A 166 -1.98 8.97 19.24
C VAL A 166 -1.51 9.43 17.85
N PRO A 167 -1.70 10.71 17.49
CA PRO A 167 -1.27 11.21 16.19
C PRO A 167 0.25 11.07 16.04
N LEU A 168 0.71 10.91 14.80
CA LEU A 168 2.15 11.03 14.53
C LEU A 168 2.62 12.41 15.05
N PRO A 169 3.66 12.50 15.91
CA PRO A 169 4.04 13.74 16.59
C PRO A 169 4.78 14.70 15.64
N LEU A 170 4.09 15.13 14.59
CA LEU A 170 4.65 15.86 13.45
C LEU A 170 5.34 17.15 13.89
N HIS A 171 4.77 17.85 14.88
CA HIS A 171 5.37 19.06 15.47
C HIS A 171 6.77 18.81 16.07
N ASN A 172 6.95 17.69 16.79
CA ASN A 172 8.25 17.32 17.38
C ASN A 172 9.21 16.77 16.33
N ILE A 173 8.70 15.98 15.38
CA ILE A 173 9.49 15.39 14.29
C ILE A 173 10.10 16.49 13.44
N VAL A 174 9.30 17.45 12.97
CA VAL A 174 9.74 18.47 12.01
C VAL A 174 10.62 19.54 12.66
N ALA A 175 10.46 19.77 13.96
CA ALA A 175 11.40 20.58 14.75
C ALA A 175 12.80 19.96 14.82
N CYS A 176 12.92 18.65 14.60
CA CYS A 176 14.20 17.93 14.55
C CYS A 176 14.73 17.71 13.14
N ILE A 177 14.08 18.24 12.09
CA ILE A 177 14.56 18.16 10.71
C ILE A 177 15.20 19.50 10.35
N ASP A 178 16.44 19.49 9.85
CA ASP A 178 17.11 20.70 9.37
C ASP A 178 16.38 21.31 8.16
N ASP A 179 16.23 22.63 8.11
CA ASP A 179 15.49 23.33 7.05
C ASP A 179 16.20 23.30 5.68
N PHE A 180 17.51 23.04 5.65
CA PHE A 180 18.30 23.10 4.42
C PHE A 180 18.79 21.71 4.00
N SER A 181 19.41 20.98 4.93
CA SER A 181 19.91 19.63 4.65
C SER A 181 18.84 18.57 4.73
N PHE A 182 17.70 18.85 5.38
CA PHE A 182 16.63 17.90 5.69
C PHE A 182 17.13 16.68 6.48
N GLU A 183 18.27 16.81 7.16
CA GLU A 183 18.76 15.78 8.07
C GLU A 183 17.97 15.80 9.36
N PHE A 184 17.55 14.60 9.80
CA PHE A 184 16.89 14.42 11.09
C PHE A 184 17.93 14.36 12.22
N LYS A 185 17.93 15.36 13.08
CA LYS A 185 18.86 15.55 14.20
C LYS A 185 18.08 15.72 15.50
N VAL A 186 18.15 14.68 16.33
CA VAL A 186 17.40 14.61 17.59
C VAL A 186 18.32 14.89 18.78
N SER A 187 17.80 15.57 19.80
CA SER A 187 18.54 15.86 21.03
C SER A 187 18.95 14.58 21.77
N GLN A 188 20.05 14.65 22.53
CA GLN A 188 20.53 13.50 23.28
C GLN A 188 19.51 12.99 24.32
N GLN A 189 18.63 13.87 24.82
CA GLN A 189 17.59 13.48 25.78
C GLN A 189 16.56 12.55 25.14
N PHE A 190 16.02 12.90 23.96
CA PHE A 190 15.08 12.04 23.23
C PHE A 190 15.71 10.69 22.87
N LYS A 191 16.98 10.70 22.42
CA LYS A 191 17.73 9.46 22.13
C LYS A 191 17.82 8.56 23.37
N ARG A 192 18.17 9.13 24.53
CA ARG A 192 18.23 8.39 25.80
C ARG A 192 16.86 7.83 26.19
N ASN A 193 15.82 8.66 26.19
CA ASN A 193 14.46 8.24 26.54
C ASN A 193 13.97 7.07 25.66
N TYR A 194 14.20 7.15 24.35
CA TYR A 194 13.85 6.08 23.42
C TYR A 194 14.62 4.80 23.74
N LEU A 195 15.95 4.86 23.85
CA LEU A 195 16.78 3.69 24.13
C LEU A 195 16.47 3.07 25.51
N ASP A 196 16.17 3.88 26.51
CA ASP A 196 15.80 3.41 27.85
C ASP A 196 14.44 2.71 27.84
N LEU A 197 13.51 3.08 26.94
CA LEU A 197 12.30 2.30 26.70
C LEU A 197 12.64 0.95 26.05
N ILE A 198 13.44 0.95 24.98
CA ILE A 198 13.75 -0.29 24.24
C ILE A 198 14.52 -1.30 25.11
N LYS A 199 15.47 -0.84 25.94
CA LYS A 199 16.24 -1.68 26.87
C LYS A 199 15.39 -2.41 27.90
N LYS A 200 14.19 -1.90 28.23
CA LYS A 200 13.26 -2.60 29.15
C LYS A 200 12.71 -3.87 28.52
N TYR A 201 12.73 -3.98 27.19
CA TYR A 201 12.12 -5.06 26.44
C TYR A 201 13.15 -6.03 25.84
N THR A 202 14.24 -5.51 25.26
CA THR A 202 15.21 -6.33 24.52
C THR A 202 16.65 -5.99 24.88
N SER A 203 17.51 -7.01 24.84
CA SER A 203 18.97 -6.88 24.97
C SER A 203 19.68 -7.07 23.62
N TYR A 204 18.94 -7.21 22.51
CA TYR A 204 19.50 -7.41 21.19
C TYR A 204 20.19 -6.14 20.69
N SER A 205 21.47 -6.24 20.32
CA SER A 205 22.33 -5.08 20.02
C SER A 205 21.78 -4.18 18.92
N LEU A 206 21.15 -4.74 17.89
CA LEU A 206 20.57 -3.98 16.78
C LEU A 206 19.41 -3.09 17.23
N ASP A 207 18.61 -3.56 18.20
CA ASP A 207 17.47 -2.80 18.72
C ASP A 207 17.92 -1.61 19.57
N LEU A 208 19.13 -1.69 20.13
CA LEU A 208 19.70 -0.69 21.02
C LEU A 208 20.52 0.39 20.29
N GLN A 209 20.53 0.35 18.96
CA GLN A 209 21.07 1.43 18.14
C GLN A 209 19.97 2.46 17.89
N TYR A 210 20.29 3.75 17.96
CA TYR A 210 19.35 4.82 17.58
C TYR A 210 19.49 5.16 16.11
N ASP A 211 20.70 5.56 15.68
CA ASP A 211 21.00 5.90 14.29
C ASP A 211 21.58 4.69 13.55
N ILE A 212 20.96 4.27 12.44
CA ILE A 212 21.50 3.25 11.52
C ILE A 212 21.90 3.98 10.24
N ASN A 213 23.19 4.27 10.09
CA ASN A 213 23.71 4.99 8.93
C ASN A 213 24.31 4.05 7.87
N GLU A 214 24.67 2.83 8.25
CA GLU A 214 25.30 1.84 7.38
C GLU A 214 24.65 0.47 7.64
N ILE A 215 24.24 -0.22 6.58
CA ILE A 215 23.90 -1.64 6.67
C ILE A 215 25.21 -2.38 6.42
N ASN A 216 25.78 -3.00 7.45
CA ASN A 216 26.82 -3.99 7.23
C ASN A 216 26.16 -5.22 6.60
N SER A 217 26.03 -5.20 5.27
CA SER A 217 25.27 -6.14 4.45
C SER A 217 25.68 -7.62 4.58
N TYR A 218 26.80 -7.89 5.26
CA TYR A 218 27.41 -9.22 5.41
C TYR A 218 27.94 -9.51 6.82
N GLY A 219 27.55 -8.76 7.85
CA GLY A 219 28.08 -8.94 9.21
C GLY A 219 27.56 -10.19 9.94
N ASP A 220 28.29 -10.66 10.95
CA ASP A 220 28.02 -11.78 11.88
C ASP A 220 26.70 -11.67 12.70
N GLU A 221 25.81 -10.75 12.34
CA GLU A 221 24.56 -10.47 13.06
C GLU A 221 23.55 -11.60 12.84
N LYS A 222 23.40 -12.45 13.85
CA LYS A 222 22.42 -13.54 13.87
C LYS A 222 21.04 -13.04 14.31
N LEU A 223 20.08 -13.15 13.40
CA LEU A 223 18.65 -13.02 13.65
C LEU A 223 18.08 -14.36 14.12
N PHE A 224 17.08 -14.36 14.99
CA PHE A 224 16.42 -15.58 15.44
C PHE A 224 14.94 -15.51 15.12
N ILE A 225 14.36 -16.65 14.75
CA ILE A 225 12.93 -16.79 14.52
C ILE A 225 12.32 -17.51 15.72
N TYR A 226 11.16 -17.06 16.15
CA TYR A 226 10.38 -17.62 17.26
C TYR A 226 9.02 -18.05 16.75
N CYS A 227 8.52 -19.15 17.29
CA CYS A 227 7.18 -19.62 16.98
C CYS A 227 6.16 -18.61 17.52
N PRO A 228 5.24 -18.08 16.70
CA PRO A 228 4.16 -17.26 17.20
C PRO A 228 3.27 -18.07 18.12
N ASN A 229 3.16 -19.40 17.96
CA ASN A 229 2.32 -20.28 18.78
C ASN A 229 2.88 -20.56 20.18
N CYS A 230 3.96 -21.35 20.26
CA CYS A 230 4.54 -21.80 21.52
C CYS A 230 5.65 -20.89 22.08
N TYR A 231 6.01 -19.81 21.37
CA TYR A 231 7.09 -18.88 21.72
C TYR A 231 8.50 -19.48 21.74
N GLU A 232 8.65 -20.76 21.40
CA GLU A 232 9.96 -21.42 21.30
C GLU A 232 10.78 -20.87 20.12
N LYS A 233 12.09 -20.85 20.31
CA LYS A 233 13.06 -20.45 19.28
C LYS A 233 13.12 -21.54 18.19
N LEU A 234 13.03 -21.13 16.91
CA LEU A 234 13.00 -22.03 15.76
C LEU A 234 14.35 -22.17 15.03
N SER A 235 15.26 -21.19 15.16
CA SER A 235 16.53 -21.18 14.42
C SER A 235 17.74 -20.89 15.32
N GLU A 236 18.90 -21.51 15.05
CA GLU A 236 20.16 -21.24 15.77
C GLU A 236 20.80 -19.88 15.44
N GLY A 237 20.24 -19.15 14.48
CA GLY A 237 20.70 -17.85 14.01
C GLY A 237 20.77 -17.80 12.49
N ILE A 238 20.07 -16.84 11.89
CA ILE A 238 20.02 -16.62 10.45
C ILE A 238 20.55 -15.23 10.10
N SER A 239 21.13 -15.07 8.93
CA SER A 239 21.51 -13.75 8.45
C SER A 239 20.31 -13.01 7.84
N TRP A 240 20.38 -11.68 7.82
CA TRP A 240 19.40 -10.87 7.10
C TRP A 240 19.49 -11.09 5.58
N ILE A 241 20.71 -11.10 5.06
CA ILE A 241 21.08 -11.45 3.69
C ILE A 241 22.31 -12.35 3.80
N ASN A 242 22.49 -13.25 2.84
CA ASN A 242 23.74 -14.00 2.68
C ASN A 242 24.06 -14.14 1.17
N ASN A 243 25.25 -14.66 0.87
CA ASN A 243 25.70 -14.86 -0.52
C ASN A 243 24.86 -15.89 -1.28
N GLU A 244 24.16 -16.76 -0.55
CA GLU A 244 23.30 -17.81 -1.10
C GLU A 244 21.87 -17.31 -1.38
N ASN A 245 21.56 -16.06 -1.04
CA ASN A 245 20.20 -15.49 -1.08
C ASN A 245 19.15 -16.28 -0.29
N THR A 246 19.55 -16.95 0.78
CA THR A 246 18.68 -17.71 1.69
C THR A 246 18.44 -16.99 3.04
N GLY A 247 18.85 -15.72 3.14
CA GLY A 247 18.64 -14.90 4.33
C GLY A 247 17.18 -14.51 4.55
N PHE A 248 16.86 -13.99 5.73
CA PHE A 248 15.49 -13.64 6.12
C PHE A 248 14.80 -12.59 5.22
N SER A 249 15.56 -11.71 4.58
CA SER A 249 15.03 -10.68 3.69
C SER A 249 15.00 -11.10 2.21
N ASN A 250 15.38 -12.34 1.89
CA ASN A 250 15.32 -12.91 0.56
C ASN A 250 14.03 -13.73 0.38
N SER A 251 13.51 -13.82 -0.85
CA SER A 251 12.35 -14.66 -1.17
C SER A 251 12.59 -16.13 -0.83
N ASP A 252 13.83 -16.59 -1.00
CA ASP A 252 14.22 -17.99 -0.94
C ASP A 252 14.76 -18.36 0.46
N LEU A 253 14.20 -17.75 1.51
CA LEU A 253 14.54 -18.06 2.90
C LEU A 253 14.61 -19.57 3.12
N ASN A 254 15.77 -20.02 3.58
CA ASN A 254 16.02 -21.42 3.86
C ASN A 254 16.90 -21.52 5.12
N ALA A 255 16.31 -21.97 6.22
CA ALA A 255 17.02 -22.18 7.47
C ALA A 255 16.57 -23.47 8.17
N THR A 256 17.48 -24.14 8.88
CA THR A 256 17.15 -25.35 9.63
C THR A 256 16.24 -25.02 10.82
N ASN A 257 15.15 -25.78 10.95
CA ASN A 257 14.27 -25.73 12.12
C ASN A 257 14.80 -26.63 13.24
N ILE A 258 15.20 -26.03 14.37
CA ILE A 258 15.77 -26.78 15.50
C ILE A 258 14.72 -27.55 16.31
N ASN A 259 13.44 -27.24 16.13
CA ASN A 259 12.34 -27.88 16.85
C ASN A 259 11.67 -29.01 16.04
N PHE A 260 12.15 -29.27 14.81
CA PHE A 260 11.60 -30.34 13.99
C PHE A 260 11.62 -31.69 14.71
N ALA A 261 10.52 -32.44 14.60
CA ALA A 261 10.32 -33.75 15.24
C ALA A 261 10.43 -33.74 16.79
N SER A 262 10.34 -32.57 17.43
CA SER A 262 10.18 -32.49 18.88
C SER A 262 8.79 -32.96 19.29
N SER A 263 8.67 -33.56 20.48
CA SER A 263 7.37 -34.03 21.02
C SER A 263 6.48 -32.84 21.41
N SER A 264 5.68 -32.36 20.45
CA SER A 264 4.71 -31.27 20.63
C SER A 264 3.66 -31.32 19.51
N GLU A 265 2.42 -30.94 19.86
CA GLU A 265 1.31 -30.79 18.90
C GLU A 265 1.38 -29.49 18.09
N CYS A 266 2.33 -28.60 18.41
CA CYS A 266 2.51 -27.36 17.68
C CYS A 266 3.03 -27.61 16.25
N TYR A 267 2.42 -26.99 15.24
CA TYR A 267 2.85 -27.10 13.85
C TYR A 267 4.34 -26.80 13.61
N CYS A 268 4.97 -25.98 14.47
CA CYS A 268 6.39 -25.67 14.35
C CYS A 268 7.34 -26.87 14.49
N THR A 269 6.85 -28.06 14.88
CA THR A 269 7.64 -29.30 14.91
C THR A 269 7.47 -30.15 13.64
N SER A 270 6.58 -29.75 12.72
CA SER A 270 6.15 -30.57 11.57
C SER A 270 6.93 -30.31 10.27
N PHE A 271 7.76 -29.27 10.21
CA PHE A 271 8.57 -28.95 9.02
C PHE A 271 10.06 -28.82 9.37
N PRO A 272 10.98 -29.42 8.58
CA PRO A 272 12.41 -29.40 8.88
C PRO A 272 13.12 -28.10 8.45
N ILE A 273 12.57 -27.41 7.44
CA ILE A 273 13.15 -26.21 6.84
C ILE A 273 12.20 -25.03 7.02
N ILE A 274 12.71 -23.93 7.54
CA ILE A 274 12.01 -22.66 7.67
C ILE A 274 12.08 -21.94 6.34
N THR A 275 10.91 -21.69 5.75
CA THR A 275 10.71 -20.83 4.57
C THR A 275 9.68 -19.73 4.90
N HIS A 276 9.57 -18.70 4.08
CA HIS A 276 8.52 -17.69 4.29
C HIS A 276 7.11 -18.29 4.25
N GLU A 277 6.89 -19.29 3.40
CA GLU A 277 5.62 -19.99 3.30
C GLU A 277 5.29 -20.79 4.56
N GLU A 278 6.26 -21.55 5.09
CA GLU A 278 6.09 -22.29 6.34
C GLU A 278 5.82 -21.36 7.53
N LEU A 279 6.46 -20.18 7.56
CA LEU A 279 6.17 -19.17 8.57
C LEU A 279 4.76 -18.58 8.42
N ARG A 280 4.25 -18.38 7.19
CA ARG A 280 2.86 -17.93 6.97
C ARG A 280 1.85 -19.00 7.40
N LYS A 281 2.09 -20.28 7.08
CA LYS A 281 1.30 -21.40 7.60
C LYS A 281 1.34 -21.45 9.13
N LEU A 282 2.51 -21.26 9.73
CA LEU A 282 2.66 -21.22 11.18
C LEU A 282 1.93 -20.05 11.83
N GLN A 283 1.88 -18.89 11.17
CA GLN A 283 1.08 -17.75 11.63
C GLN A 283 -0.42 -18.07 11.57
N LEU A 284 -0.90 -18.64 10.46
CA LEU A 284 -2.29 -19.08 10.31
C LEU A 284 -2.67 -20.10 11.39
N PHE A 285 -1.81 -21.10 11.63
CA PHE A 285 -1.98 -22.08 12.70
C PHE A 285 -2.07 -21.41 14.07
N ALA A 286 -1.16 -20.47 14.37
CA ALA A 286 -1.14 -19.77 15.65
C ALA A 286 -2.42 -18.93 15.85
N ASP A 287 -2.85 -18.18 14.84
CA ASP A 287 -4.06 -17.37 14.91
C ASP A 287 -5.34 -18.23 15.00
N ALA A 288 -5.34 -19.42 14.39
CA ALA A 288 -6.44 -20.37 14.50
C ALA A 288 -6.47 -21.10 15.85
N THR A 289 -5.33 -21.36 16.49
CA THR A 289 -5.26 -22.18 17.72
C THR A 289 -5.28 -21.36 19.01
N LYS A 290 -4.79 -20.11 18.97
CA LYS A 290 -4.75 -19.24 20.16
C LYS A 290 -6.08 -18.56 20.43
N ALA A 291 -6.24 -18.16 21.70
CA ALA A 291 -7.24 -17.16 22.05
C ALA A 291 -6.86 -15.81 21.40
N GLY A 292 -7.64 -15.39 20.41
CA GLY A 292 -7.41 -14.19 19.62
C GLY A 292 -8.36 -14.12 18.43
N THR A 293 -8.07 -13.23 17.49
CA THR A 293 -8.79 -13.16 16.22
C THR A 293 -7.84 -13.23 15.05
N LEU A 294 -8.31 -13.81 13.95
CA LEU A 294 -7.60 -13.90 12.68
C LEU A 294 -7.24 -12.50 12.15
N GLN A 295 -6.13 -12.45 11.41
CA GLN A 295 -5.65 -11.22 10.79
C GLN A 295 -6.63 -10.70 9.73
N GLY A 296 -6.79 -9.38 9.67
CA GLY A 296 -7.67 -8.72 8.71
C GLY A 296 -9.16 -8.73 9.09
N VAL A 297 -9.55 -9.37 10.20
CA VAL A 297 -10.96 -9.48 10.59
C VAL A 297 -11.61 -8.11 10.77
N TYR A 298 -10.93 -7.16 11.40
CA TYR A 298 -11.45 -5.81 11.61
C TYR A 298 -11.14 -4.90 10.41
N LYS A 299 -10.17 -5.25 9.57
CA LYS A 299 -9.94 -4.56 8.29
C LYS A 299 -11.15 -4.70 7.36
N HIS A 300 -11.73 -5.90 7.30
CA HIS A 300 -12.79 -6.23 6.34
C HIS A 300 -14.19 -6.24 6.94
N PHE A 301 -14.34 -6.69 8.19
CA PHE A 301 -15.65 -6.92 8.80
C PHE A 301 -15.94 -6.03 10.01
N SER A 302 -15.11 -5.03 10.31
CA SER A 302 -15.31 -4.18 11.47
C SER A 302 -16.75 -3.64 11.56
N LYS A 303 -17.32 -3.62 12.76
CA LYS A 303 -18.61 -2.96 13.06
C LYS A 303 -18.48 -1.46 13.27
N VAL A 304 -17.26 -0.95 13.44
CA VAL A 304 -17.00 0.43 13.86
C VAL A 304 -16.61 1.31 12.67
N ILE A 305 -15.69 0.83 11.84
CA ILE A 305 -15.07 1.57 10.73
C ILE A 305 -15.66 1.25 9.35
N SER A 306 -16.55 0.26 9.25
CA SER A 306 -17.26 -0.10 8.00
C SER A 306 -18.61 0.62 7.90
N ALA A 307 -19.18 0.70 6.70
CA ALA A 307 -20.46 1.38 6.50
C ALA A 307 -21.61 0.66 7.23
N PRO A 308 -22.57 1.41 7.81
CA PRO A 308 -23.74 0.81 8.46
C PRO A 308 -24.47 -0.13 7.50
N GLY A 309 -24.79 -1.34 7.96
CA GLY A 309 -25.51 -2.35 7.17
C GLY A 309 -24.66 -3.22 6.24
N LEU A 310 -23.34 -2.97 6.12
CA LEU A 310 -22.44 -3.88 5.38
C LEU A 310 -21.99 -5.10 6.21
N VAL A 311 -22.27 -5.11 7.51
CA VAL A 311 -21.77 -6.14 8.43
C VAL A 311 -22.89 -6.63 9.33
N ASP A 312 -23.57 -7.69 8.90
CA ASP A 312 -24.58 -8.38 9.71
C ASP A 312 -23.95 -9.31 10.76
N ARG A 313 -22.66 -9.65 10.60
CA ARG A 313 -21.99 -10.67 11.41
C ARG A 313 -20.97 -10.08 12.37
N ASP A 314 -20.89 -10.62 13.57
CA ASP A 314 -19.85 -10.23 14.52
C ASP A 314 -18.45 -10.67 14.05
N PRO A 315 -17.45 -9.76 13.98
CA PRO A 315 -16.09 -10.09 13.55
C PRO A 315 -15.45 -11.18 14.41
N SER A 316 -15.65 -11.12 15.72
CA SER A 316 -15.06 -12.08 16.66
C SER A 316 -15.68 -13.47 16.46
N ASN A 317 -17.01 -13.53 16.31
CA ASN A 317 -17.69 -14.80 16.00
C ASN A 317 -17.27 -15.38 14.64
N LEU A 318 -17.11 -14.52 13.62
CA LEU A 318 -16.61 -14.94 12.31
C LEU A 318 -15.20 -15.53 12.42
N SER A 319 -14.32 -14.85 13.16
CA SER A 319 -12.97 -15.33 13.42
C SER A 319 -12.96 -16.68 14.14
N ILE A 320 -13.81 -16.87 15.15
CA ILE A 320 -13.90 -18.13 15.91
C ILE A 320 -14.38 -19.27 15.00
N GLU A 321 -15.43 -19.05 14.21
CA GLU A 321 -15.92 -20.07 13.28
C GLU A 321 -14.83 -20.48 12.29
N MET A 322 -14.13 -19.50 11.70
CA MET A 322 -13.04 -19.80 10.77
C MET A 322 -11.88 -20.53 11.45
N ALA A 323 -11.51 -20.13 12.66
CA ALA A 323 -10.47 -20.80 13.45
C ALA A 323 -10.84 -22.28 13.71
N LEU A 324 -12.09 -22.57 14.08
CA LEU A 324 -12.57 -23.94 14.27
C LEU A 324 -12.50 -24.75 12.97
N ARG A 325 -12.89 -24.16 11.84
CA ARG A 325 -12.78 -24.82 10.52
C ARG A 325 -11.35 -25.12 10.12
N ILE A 326 -10.44 -24.16 10.33
CA ILE A 326 -9.01 -24.36 10.06
C ILE A 326 -8.49 -25.51 10.92
N GLN A 327 -8.84 -25.55 12.21
CA GLN A 327 -8.44 -26.64 13.11
C GLN A 327 -9.00 -28.01 12.68
N GLU A 328 -10.26 -28.08 12.23
CA GLU A 328 -10.90 -29.32 11.77
C GLU A 328 -10.14 -30.00 10.62
N ILE A 329 -9.61 -29.20 9.69
CA ILE A 329 -9.00 -29.71 8.45
C ILE A 329 -7.47 -29.59 8.42
N TRP A 330 -6.86 -29.04 9.48
CA TRP A 330 -5.44 -28.74 9.53
C TRP A 330 -4.58 -29.98 9.25
N GLU A 331 -4.89 -31.10 9.90
CA GLU A 331 -4.08 -32.32 9.81
C GLU A 331 -4.08 -32.93 8.40
N ASP A 332 -5.17 -32.76 7.65
CA ASP A 332 -5.31 -33.28 6.29
C ASP A 332 -4.53 -32.44 5.27
N HIS A 333 -4.38 -31.12 5.52
CA HIS A 333 -3.83 -30.17 4.54
C HIS A 333 -2.49 -29.52 4.95
N LYS A 334 -1.97 -29.74 6.18
CA LYS A 334 -0.76 -29.03 6.70
C LYS A 334 0.53 -29.18 5.87
N PHE A 335 0.60 -30.20 5.03
CA PHE A 335 1.73 -30.47 4.13
C PHE A 335 1.52 -29.95 2.70
N GLU A 336 0.35 -29.39 2.39
CA GLU A 336 0.11 -28.68 1.14
C GLU A 336 0.86 -27.34 1.12
N ASP A 337 1.03 -26.79 -0.08
CA ASP A 337 1.37 -25.38 -0.24
C ASP A 337 0.22 -24.50 0.27
N LEU A 338 0.56 -23.33 0.82
CA LEU A 338 -0.40 -22.42 1.43
C LEU A 338 -1.51 -21.99 0.46
N PRO A 339 -1.24 -21.65 -0.82
CA PRO A 339 -2.29 -21.37 -1.80
C PRO A 339 -3.30 -22.52 -1.97
N THR A 340 -2.83 -23.76 -2.12
CA THR A 340 -3.70 -24.93 -2.23
C THR A 340 -4.51 -25.15 -0.97
N MET A 341 -3.88 -25.06 0.21
CA MET A 341 -4.57 -25.13 1.50
C MET A 341 -5.67 -24.06 1.61
N VAL A 342 -5.36 -22.81 1.26
CA VAL A 342 -6.33 -21.70 1.27
C VAL A 342 -7.50 -21.98 0.33
N LYS A 343 -7.24 -22.46 -0.90
CA LYS A 343 -8.31 -22.85 -1.84
C LYS A 343 -9.17 -23.97 -1.28
N SER A 344 -8.57 -25.01 -0.69
CA SER A 344 -9.27 -26.13 -0.07
C SER A 344 -10.16 -25.65 1.09
N ILE A 345 -9.64 -24.81 1.99
CA ILE A 345 -10.43 -24.22 3.08
C ILE A 345 -11.59 -23.38 2.50
N ILE A 346 -11.32 -22.49 1.54
CA ILE A 346 -12.34 -21.64 0.91
C ILE A 346 -13.45 -22.47 0.27
N SER A 347 -13.10 -23.55 -0.43
CA SER A 347 -14.08 -24.42 -1.10
C SER A 347 -15.07 -25.09 -0.12
N GLN A 348 -14.63 -25.31 1.11
CA GLN A 348 -15.46 -25.89 2.17
C GLN A 348 -16.22 -24.82 2.97
N LEU A 349 -15.78 -23.56 2.91
CA LEU A 349 -16.48 -22.43 3.50
C LEU A 349 -17.68 -22.07 2.62
N LYS A 350 -18.88 -22.29 3.17
CA LYS A 350 -20.16 -21.93 2.52
C LYS A 350 -20.37 -20.42 2.30
N ASN A 351 -19.40 -19.58 2.66
CA ASN A 351 -19.48 -18.13 2.55
C ASN A 351 -18.21 -17.57 1.87
N PRO A 352 -18.28 -17.11 0.60
CA PRO A 352 -17.12 -16.60 -0.13
C PRO A 352 -16.47 -15.39 0.54
N LEU A 353 -17.22 -14.58 1.31
CA LEU A 353 -16.69 -13.41 2.01
C LEU A 353 -15.59 -13.78 3.01
N THR A 354 -15.64 -14.98 3.59
CA THR A 354 -14.62 -15.44 4.55
C THR A 354 -13.26 -15.74 3.91
N GLY A 355 -13.22 -16.01 2.60
CA GLY A 355 -11.97 -16.28 1.90
C GLY A 355 -11.00 -15.12 1.92
N VAL A 356 -11.50 -13.88 1.98
CA VAL A 356 -10.68 -12.66 2.06
C VAL A 356 -9.72 -12.69 3.25
N LEU A 357 -10.14 -13.25 4.40
CA LEU A 357 -9.27 -13.34 5.59
C LEU A 357 -8.11 -14.31 5.38
N LEU A 358 -8.34 -15.41 4.66
CA LEU A 358 -7.29 -16.38 4.34
C LEU A 358 -6.31 -15.80 3.30
N MET A 359 -6.82 -14.98 2.36
CA MET A 359 -5.99 -14.29 1.37
C MET A 359 -4.99 -13.32 2.02
N GLU A 360 -5.29 -12.75 3.19
CA GLU A 360 -4.34 -11.91 3.93
C GLU A 360 -3.09 -12.70 4.34
N TYR A 361 -3.21 -14.00 4.65
CA TYR A 361 -2.07 -14.83 5.03
C TYR A 361 -1.13 -15.13 3.87
N LEU A 362 -1.60 -15.10 2.62
CA LEU A 362 -0.78 -15.34 1.44
C LEU A 362 0.31 -14.26 1.28
N ASN A 363 -0.01 -13.01 1.64
CA ASN A 363 0.90 -11.86 1.53
C ASN A 363 1.50 -11.44 2.87
N ASN A 364 1.27 -12.23 3.92
CA ASN A 364 1.67 -11.87 5.28
C ASN A 364 3.19 -11.84 5.45
N GLN A 365 3.68 -10.78 6.11
CA GLN A 365 5.07 -10.66 6.51
C GLN A 365 5.32 -11.20 7.92
N THR A 366 6.26 -12.12 8.01
CA THR A 366 6.56 -12.86 9.24
C THR A 366 7.67 -12.20 10.07
N ILE A 367 7.92 -10.90 9.87
CA ILE A 367 8.96 -10.12 10.59
C ILE A 367 8.67 -10.10 12.09
N SER A 368 7.40 -10.13 12.51
CA SER A 368 6.98 -10.24 13.91
C SER A 368 7.58 -11.44 14.62
N MET A 369 7.77 -12.56 13.92
CA MET A 369 8.37 -13.79 14.46
C MET A 369 9.85 -13.62 14.81
N THR A 370 10.49 -12.52 14.38
CA THR A 370 11.87 -12.22 14.74
C THR A 370 12.00 -11.40 16.02
N VAL A 371 10.86 -11.06 16.63
CA VAL A 371 10.74 -10.28 17.88
C VAL A 371 10.06 -11.17 18.92
N PRO A 372 10.78 -11.74 19.90
CA PRO A 372 10.23 -12.72 20.83
C PRO A 372 9.15 -12.08 21.72
N GLY A 373 7.91 -12.57 21.64
CA GLY A 373 6.77 -11.98 22.37
C GLY A 373 6.33 -10.60 21.85
N GLY A 374 6.71 -10.27 20.60
CA GLY A 374 6.36 -9.06 19.90
C GLY A 374 4.88 -8.94 19.55
N ILE A 375 4.47 -7.73 19.17
CA ILE A 375 3.18 -7.49 18.52
C ILE A 375 3.19 -8.13 17.13
N GLU A 376 2.10 -8.83 16.80
CA GLU A 376 1.95 -9.54 15.53
C GLU A 376 1.31 -8.63 14.47
N ILE A 377 2.13 -8.21 13.51
CA ILE A 377 1.72 -7.37 12.38
C ILE A 377 1.70 -8.24 11.13
N GLY A 378 0.50 -8.45 10.59
CA GLY A 378 0.28 -9.26 9.39
C GLY A 378 0.45 -8.52 8.07
N TYR A 379 0.27 -7.20 8.13
CA TYR A 379 0.28 -6.34 6.97
C TYR A 379 1.71 -6.14 6.44
N ASP A 380 1.90 -6.18 5.12
CA ASP A 380 3.21 -6.01 4.49
C ASP A 380 3.69 -4.55 4.59
N LEU A 381 4.34 -4.25 5.72
CA LEU A 381 4.87 -2.92 6.00
C LEU A 381 6.07 -2.55 5.12
N VAL A 382 6.84 -3.54 4.65
CA VAL A 382 7.94 -3.26 3.71
C VAL A 382 7.36 -2.76 2.39
N ALA A 383 6.40 -3.47 1.81
CA ALA A 383 5.70 -3.06 0.60
C ALA A 383 4.99 -1.73 0.79
N ALA A 384 4.35 -1.51 1.94
CA ALA A 384 3.71 -0.24 2.24
C ALA A 384 4.68 0.94 2.21
N VAL A 385 5.89 0.80 2.77
CA VAL A 385 6.96 1.81 2.68
C VAL A 385 7.43 1.98 1.23
N MET A 386 7.60 0.89 0.48
CA MET A 386 8.03 0.94 -0.91
C MET A 386 7.00 1.62 -1.83
N GLN A 387 5.71 1.40 -1.60
CA GLN A 387 4.62 2.03 -2.36
C GLN A 387 4.63 3.56 -2.22
N GLN A 388 5.05 4.08 -1.06
CA GLN A 388 5.18 5.53 -0.85
C GLN A 388 6.25 6.17 -1.74
N GLU A 389 7.21 5.42 -2.27
CA GLU A 389 8.36 5.99 -2.98
C GLU A 389 7.98 6.76 -4.24
N ARG A 390 7.01 6.25 -5.01
CA ARG A 390 6.54 6.92 -6.23
C ARG A 390 5.97 8.29 -5.90
N PHE A 391 5.13 8.35 -4.85
CA PHE A 391 4.56 9.61 -4.36
C PHE A 391 5.68 10.55 -3.87
N ILE A 392 6.56 10.08 -2.99
CA ILE A 392 7.65 10.88 -2.41
C ILE A 392 8.56 11.46 -3.50
N ASN A 393 8.93 10.65 -4.51
CA ASN A 393 9.75 11.10 -5.63
C ASN A 393 9.05 12.19 -6.46
N ARG A 394 7.75 12.02 -6.76
CA ARG A 394 6.97 13.05 -7.46
C ARG A 394 6.93 14.37 -6.67
N MET A 395 6.64 14.30 -5.37
CA MET A 395 6.61 15.48 -4.50
C MET A 395 7.97 16.20 -4.44
N ASN A 396 9.04 15.44 -4.30
CA ASN A 396 10.41 15.99 -4.24
C ASN A 396 10.87 16.61 -5.56
N ASN A 397 10.46 16.04 -6.70
CA ASN A 397 10.82 16.56 -8.02
C ASN A 397 10.11 17.89 -8.31
N ILE A 398 8.85 18.02 -7.87
CA ILE A 398 8.11 19.29 -7.95
C ILE A 398 8.71 20.34 -7.01
N ASN A 399 9.25 19.90 -5.86
CA ASN A 399 10.07 20.70 -4.97
C ASN A 399 9.36 21.96 -4.41
N TRP A 400 8.08 21.82 -4.02
CA TRP A 400 7.31 22.93 -3.44
C TRP A 400 7.97 23.54 -2.20
N LEU A 401 8.76 22.79 -1.43
CA LEU A 401 9.51 23.30 -0.27
C LEU A 401 10.47 24.44 -0.63
N GLN A 402 10.90 24.58 -1.88
CA GLN A 402 11.74 25.70 -2.32
C GLN A 402 10.96 26.78 -3.08
N SER A 403 9.64 26.60 -3.25
CA SER A 403 8.79 27.57 -3.92
C SER A 403 8.55 28.80 -3.02
N PRO A 404 8.67 30.03 -3.55
CA PRO A 404 8.29 31.23 -2.80
C PRO A 404 6.78 31.27 -2.50
N PHE A 405 5.97 30.47 -3.20
CA PHE A 405 4.52 30.38 -3.05
C PHE A 405 4.05 29.19 -2.20
N ILE A 406 4.93 28.51 -1.47
CA ILE A 406 4.59 27.29 -0.69
C ILE A 406 3.36 27.46 0.21
N LYS A 407 3.19 28.64 0.83
CA LYS A 407 2.01 28.92 1.67
C LYS A 407 0.73 28.92 0.85
N GLN A 408 0.70 29.66 -0.25
CA GLN A 408 -0.45 29.70 -1.16
C GLN A 408 -0.77 28.32 -1.73
N ILE A 409 0.25 27.59 -2.20
CA ILE A 409 0.09 26.22 -2.71
C ILE A 409 -0.59 25.35 -1.64
N SER A 410 -0.06 25.37 -0.41
CA SER A 410 -0.57 24.53 0.68
C SER A 410 -1.98 24.92 1.11
N THR A 411 -2.31 26.22 1.16
CA THR A 411 -3.67 26.71 1.44
C THR A 411 -4.65 26.28 0.35
N ASP A 412 -4.30 26.46 -0.92
CA ASP A 412 -5.12 26.02 -2.05
C ASP A 412 -5.37 24.50 -2.01
N SER A 413 -4.32 23.72 -1.75
CA SER A 413 -4.42 22.26 -1.63
C SER A 413 -5.31 21.82 -0.47
N CYS A 414 -5.25 22.50 0.69
CA CYS A 414 -6.13 22.22 1.82
C CYS A 414 -7.59 22.51 1.47
N SER A 415 -7.87 23.63 0.80
CA SER A 415 -9.22 23.98 0.34
C SER A 415 -9.76 22.94 -0.66
N ARG A 416 -8.94 22.55 -1.63
CA ARG A 416 -9.32 21.54 -2.64
C ARG A 416 -9.53 20.16 -2.02
N TYR A 417 -8.72 19.79 -1.04
CA TYR A 417 -8.93 18.56 -0.27
C TYR A 417 -10.24 18.59 0.54
N ALA A 418 -10.58 19.72 1.17
CA ALA A 418 -11.85 19.85 1.88
C ALA A 418 -13.04 19.58 0.94
N ASN A 419 -13.01 20.16 -0.26
CA ASN A 419 -14.00 19.90 -1.31
C ASN A 419 -14.01 18.41 -1.72
N PHE A 420 -12.84 17.84 -2.02
CA PHE A 420 -12.69 16.43 -2.38
C PHE A 420 -13.22 15.49 -1.29
N PHE A 421 -12.94 15.76 -0.01
CA PHE A 421 -13.43 14.98 1.12
C PHE A 421 -14.96 14.95 1.17
N THR A 422 -15.65 16.06 0.87
CA THR A 422 -17.13 16.06 0.79
C THR A 422 -17.68 15.27 -0.40
N MET A 423 -16.88 15.07 -1.46
CA MET A 423 -17.23 14.17 -2.56
C MET A 423 -16.99 12.70 -2.15
N SER A 424 -15.83 12.40 -1.57
CA SER A 424 -15.45 11.04 -1.15
C SER A 424 -16.33 10.49 -0.02
N SER A 425 -16.91 11.36 0.80
CA SER A 425 -17.87 10.97 1.83
C SER A 425 -19.31 10.89 1.35
N ASP A 426 -19.60 11.26 0.10
CA ASP A 426 -20.96 11.25 -0.45
C ASP A 426 -21.33 9.84 -0.96
N PRO A 427 -22.28 9.12 -0.33
CA PRO A 427 -22.63 7.77 -0.74
C PRO A 427 -23.13 7.67 -2.19
N ARG A 428 -23.64 8.78 -2.76
CA ARG A 428 -24.12 8.85 -4.14
C ARG A 428 -22.99 8.85 -5.16
N LEU A 429 -21.81 9.35 -4.77
CA LEU A 429 -20.61 9.38 -5.61
C LEU A 429 -19.69 8.20 -5.32
N ASN A 430 -19.87 7.54 -4.16
CA ASN A 430 -19.08 6.38 -3.73
C ASN A 430 -19.32 5.10 -4.57
N GLN A 431 -20.12 5.18 -5.64
CA GLN A 431 -20.24 4.14 -6.66
C GLN A 431 -19.08 4.17 -7.68
N GLY A 432 -18.31 5.27 -7.74
CA GLY A 432 -17.14 5.43 -8.60
C GLY A 432 -15.86 5.69 -7.81
N ILE A 433 -14.72 5.24 -8.33
CA ILE A 433 -13.40 5.48 -7.71
C ILE A 433 -13.00 6.93 -7.98
N LEU A 434 -12.98 7.77 -6.94
CA LEU A 434 -12.50 9.15 -7.05
C LEU A 434 -10.98 9.20 -7.00
N ILE A 435 -10.34 9.83 -7.98
CA ILE A 435 -8.86 9.88 -8.08
C ILE A 435 -8.36 11.25 -7.61
N PRO A 436 -7.61 11.34 -6.49
CA PRO A 436 -7.06 12.61 -6.03
C PRO A 436 -5.96 13.14 -6.98
N THR A 437 -5.88 14.46 -7.16
CA THR A 437 -4.66 15.07 -7.70
C THR A 437 -3.54 14.98 -6.66
N LEU A 438 -2.28 15.11 -7.10
CA LEU A 438 -1.12 14.92 -6.24
C LEU A 438 -1.12 15.84 -4.99
N ASP A 439 -1.64 17.05 -5.12
CA ASP A 439 -1.73 18.03 -4.04
C ASP A 439 -2.85 17.70 -3.04
N ILE A 440 -3.99 17.20 -3.54
CA ILE A 440 -5.09 16.66 -2.72
C ILE A 440 -4.64 15.40 -1.98
N ASP A 441 -3.91 14.50 -2.65
CA ASP A 441 -3.35 13.28 -2.05
C ASP A 441 -2.35 13.62 -0.93
N LEU A 442 -1.50 14.65 -1.09
CA LEU A 442 -0.65 15.13 0.00
C LEU A 442 -1.45 15.51 1.26
N VAL A 443 -2.52 16.30 1.10
CA VAL A 443 -3.34 16.72 2.24
C VAL A 443 -4.11 15.54 2.82
N TRP A 444 -4.63 14.64 1.97
CA TRP A 444 -5.30 13.42 2.43
C TRP A 444 -4.38 12.53 3.26
N ARG A 445 -3.14 12.30 2.81
CA ARG A 445 -2.12 11.58 3.58
C ARG A 445 -1.80 12.31 4.88
N THR A 446 -1.78 13.64 4.89
CA THR A 446 -1.59 14.45 6.11
C THR A 446 -2.72 14.22 7.11
N HIS A 447 -3.98 14.16 6.66
CA HIS A 447 -5.15 13.89 7.50
C HIS A 447 -5.03 12.54 8.20
N ARG A 448 -4.55 11.52 7.49
CA ARG A 448 -4.38 10.14 7.99
C ARG A 448 -3.25 9.99 9.01
N LEU A 449 -2.39 11.00 9.21
CA LEU A 449 -1.37 10.99 10.27
C LEU A 449 -1.97 11.14 11.68
N HIS A 450 -3.26 11.50 11.77
CA HIS A 450 -4.04 11.53 12.99
C HIS A 450 -5.24 10.58 12.84
N LEU A 451 -5.03 9.29 13.14
CA LEU A 451 -6.02 8.23 12.91
C LEU A 451 -7.38 8.54 13.57
N SER A 452 -7.39 8.90 14.85
CA SER A 452 -8.64 9.19 15.57
C SER A 452 -9.39 10.39 14.98
N GLY A 453 -8.68 11.45 14.59
CA GLY A 453 -9.27 12.62 13.93
C GLY A 453 -9.82 12.29 12.54
N TYR A 454 -9.05 11.53 11.73
CA TYR A 454 -9.50 11.04 10.44
C TYR A 454 -10.75 10.18 10.57
N PHE A 455 -10.76 9.26 11.54
CA PHE A 455 -11.91 8.41 11.81
C PHE A 455 -13.12 9.21 12.30
N PHE A 456 -12.89 10.22 13.13
CA PHE A 456 -13.95 11.12 13.58
C PHE A 456 -14.61 11.82 12.39
N ASP A 457 -13.81 12.42 11.50
CA ASP A 457 -14.32 13.16 10.34
C ASP A 457 -15.04 12.24 9.35
N CYS A 458 -14.45 11.09 9.02
CA CYS A 458 -15.07 10.09 8.15
C CYS A 458 -16.42 9.59 8.70
N ARG A 459 -16.47 9.22 9.99
CA ARG A 459 -17.68 8.65 10.61
C ARG A 459 -18.75 9.69 10.89
N SER A 460 -18.36 10.95 11.05
CA SER A 460 -19.29 12.08 11.18
C SER A 460 -19.82 12.58 9.84
N SER A 461 -19.23 12.14 8.73
CA SER A 461 -19.66 12.49 7.37
C SER A 461 -20.78 11.55 6.88
N ALA A 462 -21.31 11.82 5.69
CA ALA A 462 -22.46 11.10 5.13
C ALA A 462 -22.20 9.60 4.83
N CYS A 463 -20.94 9.17 4.72
CA CYS A 463 -20.61 7.76 4.50
C CYS A 463 -20.61 6.92 5.79
N HIS A 464 -20.56 7.56 6.97
CA HIS A 464 -20.49 6.92 8.29
C HIS A 464 -19.44 5.79 8.41
N SER A 465 -18.40 5.82 7.58
CA SER A 465 -17.39 4.78 7.42
C SER A 465 -16.06 5.37 6.99
N ILE A 466 -14.99 4.59 7.12
CA ILE A 466 -13.66 5.04 6.74
C ILE A 466 -13.47 4.95 5.23
N ILE A 467 -13.09 6.08 4.64
CA ILE A 467 -12.72 6.20 3.23
C ILE A 467 -11.30 5.63 3.08
N ASP A 468 -11.08 4.73 2.11
CA ASP A 468 -9.79 4.05 1.89
C ASP A 468 -9.32 4.18 0.44
N ASP A 469 -8.00 4.12 0.25
CA ASP A 469 -7.23 4.41 -0.98
C ASP A 469 -7.00 3.14 -1.82
N SER A 470 -7.32 1.95 -1.31
CA SER A 470 -6.96 0.64 -1.89
C SER A 470 -7.58 0.32 -3.27
N LEU A 471 -8.20 1.28 -3.94
CA LEU A 471 -8.87 1.14 -5.23
C LEU A 471 -8.19 1.90 -6.38
N HIS A 472 -7.11 2.66 -6.14
CA HIS A 472 -6.57 3.59 -7.16
C HIS A 472 -5.50 3.00 -8.09
N GLU A 473 -4.80 1.93 -7.70
CA GLU A 473 -3.66 1.41 -8.49
C GLU A 473 -4.10 0.43 -9.59
N GLY A 474 -3.75 0.74 -10.85
CA GLY A 474 -3.78 -0.23 -11.95
C GLY A 474 -4.96 -0.17 -12.93
N ARG A 475 -5.90 0.78 -12.79
CA ARG A 475 -7.03 0.90 -13.74
C ARG A 475 -6.72 1.87 -14.88
N LEU A 476 -6.81 1.38 -16.12
CA LEU A 476 -6.72 2.17 -17.36
C LEU A 476 -8.11 2.72 -17.75
N ASP A 477 -8.83 3.32 -16.80
CA ASP A 477 -10.21 3.80 -17.04
C ASP A 477 -10.35 5.33 -16.91
N ASN A 478 -11.53 5.85 -17.25
CA ASN A 478 -11.84 7.27 -17.25
C ASN A 478 -12.06 7.86 -15.83
N SER A 479 -11.70 7.15 -14.75
CA SER A 479 -12.01 7.56 -13.36
C SER A 479 -11.48 8.94 -13.00
N PHE A 480 -10.29 9.32 -13.50
CA PHE A 480 -9.75 10.65 -13.29
C PHE A 480 -10.62 11.74 -13.93
N LYS A 481 -11.06 11.53 -15.17
CA LYS A 481 -11.95 12.46 -15.87
C LYS A 481 -13.30 12.56 -15.15
N THR A 482 -13.87 11.43 -14.76
CA THR A 482 -15.11 11.39 -13.97
C THR A 482 -14.99 12.18 -12.67
N THR A 483 -13.85 12.06 -11.98
CA THR A 483 -13.56 12.83 -10.77
C THR A 483 -13.49 14.33 -11.07
N ALA A 484 -12.78 14.71 -12.13
CA ALA A 484 -12.63 16.11 -12.54
C ALA A 484 -13.97 16.75 -12.92
N ASP A 485 -14.79 16.05 -13.71
CA ASP A 485 -16.11 16.52 -14.15
C ASP A 485 -17.06 16.66 -12.94
N ALA A 486 -17.04 15.69 -12.01
CA ALA A 486 -17.83 15.76 -10.79
C ALA A 486 -17.40 16.91 -9.87
N TYR A 487 -16.10 17.15 -9.72
CA TYR A 487 -15.56 18.26 -8.94
C TYR A 487 -15.96 19.61 -9.55
N GLN A 488 -15.75 19.79 -10.86
CA GLN A 488 -16.12 21.00 -11.58
C GLN A 488 -17.62 21.29 -11.53
N SER A 489 -18.45 20.26 -11.67
CA SER A 489 -19.91 20.36 -11.58
C SER A 489 -20.37 20.79 -10.18
N ARG A 490 -19.74 20.26 -9.13
CA ARG A 490 -20.14 20.50 -7.74
C ARG A 490 -19.64 21.83 -7.18
N PHE A 491 -18.43 22.27 -7.55
CA PHE A 491 -17.78 23.44 -6.94
C PHE A 491 -17.57 24.60 -7.91
N GLY A 492 -17.77 24.42 -9.21
CA GLY A 492 -17.49 25.46 -10.21
C GLY A 492 -15.99 25.74 -10.42
N GLU A 493 -15.12 24.92 -9.83
CA GLU A 493 -13.66 25.08 -9.84
C GLU A 493 -12.98 24.03 -10.71
N SER A 494 -11.87 24.41 -11.35
CA SER A 494 -11.06 23.47 -12.12
C SER A 494 -10.37 22.45 -11.21
N TYR A 495 -10.53 21.17 -11.53
CA TYR A 495 -9.86 20.10 -10.80
C TYR A 495 -8.37 19.99 -11.13
N ASN A 496 -7.93 20.43 -12.32
CA ASN A 496 -6.53 20.36 -12.74
C ASN A 496 -5.86 21.71 -12.51
N VAL A 497 -5.07 21.82 -11.43
CA VAL A 497 -4.34 23.06 -11.09
C VAL A 497 -2.85 22.87 -11.33
N CYS A 498 -2.25 23.85 -12.02
CA CYS A 498 -0.80 23.97 -12.13
C CYS A 498 -0.27 24.93 -11.06
N TYR A 499 0.69 24.47 -10.26
CA TYR A 499 1.37 25.25 -9.23
C TYR A 499 2.76 25.75 -9.67
N CYS A 500 3.02 25.84 -10.98
CA CYS A 500 4.28 26.45 -11.44
C CYS A 500 4.28 27.96 -11.16
N GLN A 501 5.48 28.53 -11.02
CA GLN A 501 5.65 29.95 -10.70
C GLN A 501 4.89 30.88 -11.66
N GLN A 502 4.92 30.60 -12.96
CA GLN A 502 4.23 31.41 -13.96
C GLN A 502 2.71 31.39 -13.76
N CYS A 503 2.11 30.19 -13.56
CA CYS A 503 0.67 30.06 -13.34
C CYS A 503 0.21 30.75 -12.05
N LEU A 504 1.03 30.69 -10.99
CA LEU A 504 0.72 31.34 -9.72
C LEU A 504 0.77 32.86 -9.81
N ILE A 505 1.78 33.42 -10.50
CA ILE A 505 1.85 34.86 -10.77
C ILE A 505 0.64 35.32 -11.59
N SER A 506 0.29 34.59 -12.65
CA SER A 506 -0.89 34.93 -13.46
C SER A 506 -2.20 34.85 -12.67
N LYS A 507 -2.31 33.95 -11.68
CA LYS A 507 -3.45 33.89 -10.76
C LYS A 507 -3.50 35.07 -9.79
N SER A 508 -2.36 35.48 -9.22
CA SER A 508 -2.33 36.65 -8.33
C SER A 508 -2.67 37.94 -9.07
N ASP A 509 -2.15 38.11 -10.29
CA ASP A 509 -2.43 39.27 -11.13
C ASP A 509 -3.92 39.35 -11.52
N ALA A 510 -4.56 38.21 -11.75
CA ALA A 510 -6.00 38.14 -12.04
C ALA A 510 -6.88 38.47 -10.82
N ALA A 511 -6.40 38.21 -9.59
CA ALA A 511 -7.12 38.52 -8.36
C ALA A 511 -7.03 40.00 -7.94
N GLU A 512 -6.01 40.73 -8.42
CA GLU A 512 -5.79 42.15 -8.10
C GLU A 512 -6.56 43.13 -9.01
N VAL A 513 -7.20 42.66 -10.09
CA VAL A 513 -8.05 43.50 -10.94
C VAL A 513 -9.46 43.59 -10.35
N PRO A 514 -9.95 44.75 -9.88
CA PRO A 514 -11.31 44.89 -9.40
C PRO A 514 -12.28 44.68 -10.55
N ALA A 515 -13.40 44.00 -10.26
CA ALA A 515 -14.52 43.80 -11.17
C ALA A 515 -14.96 45.13 -11.82
N ALA A 516 -14.47 45.40 -13.03
CA ALA A 516 -14.98 46.42 -13.91
C ALA A 516 -14.86 45.91 -15.35
N ASN A 517 -16.04 45.75 -15.95
CA ASN A 517 -16.35 45.44 -17.34
C ASN A 517 -16.35 43.95 -17.71
N GLU A 518 -17.56 43.39 -17.62
CA GLU A 518 -18.04 42.38 -18.55
C GLU A 518 -17.65 42.76 -19.99
N HIS A 519 -16.78 41.96 -20.60
CA HIS A 519 -16.82 41.73 -22.03
C HIS A 519 -16.51 40.26 -22.28
N VAL A 520 -17.58 39.54 -22.64
CA VAL A 520 -17.54 38.18 -23.17
C VAL A 520 -16.62 38.18 -24.39
N VAL A 521 -15.49 37.49 -24.28
CA VAL A 521 -14.70 37.03 -25.43
C VAL A 521 -14.59 35.53 -25.28
N GLU A 522 -15.45 34.81 -26.02
CA GLU A 522 -15.26 33.40 -26.30
C GLU A 522 -13.91 33.24 -27.02
N SER A 523 -12.94 32.64 -26.34
CA SER A 523 -11.74 32.11 -26.99
C SER A 523 -11.81 30.59 -26.91
N ASN A 524 -12.15 29.98 -28.04
CA ASN A 524 -12.03 28.55 -28.26
C ASN A 524 -10.55 28.17 -28.18
N PHE A 525 -10.13 27.63 -27.04
CA PHE A 525 -8.82 26.98 -26.92
C PHE A 525 -9.01 25.50 -27.20
N GLU A 526 -8.72 25.08 -28.44
CA GLU A 526 -8.67 23.66 -28.82
C GLU A 526 -7.59 22.95 -28.00
N ILE A 527 -8.02 21.97 -27.21
CA ILE A 527 -7.14 21.00 -26.54
C ILE A 527 -6.53 20.13 -27.63
N LYS A 528 -5.24 20.34 -27.96
CA LYS A 528 -4.48 19.34 -28.71
C LYS A 528 -4.29 18.12 -27.80
N SER A 529 -4.98 17.04 -28.16
CA SER A 529 -4.77 15.69 -27.68
C SER A 529 -3.28 15.36 -27.70
N LEU A 530 -2.74 14.87 -26.57
CA LEU A 530 -1.37 14.41 -26.42
C LEU A 530 -1.22 12.91 -26.74
N PHE A 531 -2.25 12.31 -27.34
CA PHE A 531 -2.25 10.93 -27.82
C PHE A 531 -2.94 10.87 -29.18
N ASP A 532 -2.17 11.00 -30.26
CA ASP A 532 -2.55 10.51 -31.58
C ASP A 532 -1.32 9.89 -32.26
N PHE A 533 -1.37 8.58 -32.44
CA PHE A 533 -0.44 7.79 -33.25
C PHE A 533 -0.91 7.87 -34.70
N ASP A 534 -0.16 8.56 -35.57
CA ASP A 534 -0.46 8.60 -37.00
C ASP A 534 -0.01 7.31 -37.71
N ALA A 535 -0.98 6.48 -38.11
CA ALA A 535 -0.81 5.41 -39.07
C ALA A 535 -1.61 5.67 -40.37
N SER A 536 -0.95 6.39 -41.28
CA SER A 536 -0.86 6.10 -42.72
C SER A 536 -1.97 6.42 -43.73
N SER A 537 -1.43 6.82 -44.90
CA SER A 537 -1.94 6.72 -46.28
C SER A 537 -2.73 7.93 -46.80
N SER A 538 -2.50 8.44 -48.02
CA SER A 538 -2.18 7.71 -49.26
C SER A 538 -1.80 8.66 -50.42
N PHE A 539 -1.09 8.11 -51.42
CA PHE A 539 -1.24 8.33 -52.89
C PHE A 539 -0.98 9.74 -53.49
N VAL A 540 -0.54 9.99 -54.73
CA VAL A 540 0.05 9.26 -55.88
C VAL A 540 0.48 10.34 -56.90
N GLY A 541 1.47 10.06 -57.77
CA GLY A 541 1.63 10.84 -59.02
C GLY A 541 2.95 10.65 -59.77
N ALA A 542 2.94 9.84 -60.83
CA ALA A 542 4.02 9.56 -61.78
C ALA A 542 4.54 10.82 -62.53
N THR A 543 5.78 10.92 -63.04
CA THR A 543 6.26 10.26 -64.27
C THR A 543 7.75 10.58 -64.58
N SER A 544 8.46 9.56 -65.08
CA SER A 544 9.53 9.53 -66.12
C SER A 544 10.78 10.45 -66.08
N ALA A 545 11.99 9.88 -65.97
CA ALA A 545 12.86 9.56 -67.14
C ALA A 545 14.36 9.39 -66.80
N LYS A 546 14.90 8.22 -67.21
CA LYS A 546 16.24 7.93 -67.78
C LYS A 546 17.53 8.50 -67.15
N SER A 547 18.43 7.59 -66.76
CA SER A 547 19.67 7.33 -67.53
C SER A 547 20.40 6.11 -66.95
N GLY A 548 20.69 5.13 -67.80
CA GLY A 548 21.42 3.92 -67.43
C GLY A 548 22.89 3.97 -67.81
N LYS A 549 23.68 3.05 -67.25
CA LYS A 549 24.87 2.47 -67.88
C LYS A 549 25.05 1.05 -67.34
N ASN A 550 24.78 0.09 -68.22
CA ASN A 550 25.16 -1.32 -68.07
C ASN A 550 26.65 -1.50 -68.37
N LYS A 551 27.30 -2.45 -67.69
CA LYS A 551 28.24 -3.38 -68.34
C LYS A 551 28.23 -4.73 -67.62
N VAL A 552 27.93 -5.76 -68.41
CA VAL A 552 27.89 -7.18 -68.10
C VAL A 552 29.22 -7.81 -68.51
N ALA A 553 29.76 -8.77 -67.74
CA ALA A 553 30.33 -10.02 -68.27
C ALA A 553 30.71 -11.05 -67.18
N LYS A 554 29.90 -12.10 -67.13
CA LYS A 554 30.16 -13.53 -66.79
C LYS A 554 31.63 -14.02 -66.81
N LYS A 555 32.05 -14.85 -65.84
CA LYS A 555 32.09 -16.36 -65.85
C LYS A 555 33.03 -16.95 -64.75
N ARG A 556 32.54 -18.02 -64.11
CA ARG A 556 33.19 -19.02 -63.20
C ARG A 556 34.32 -19.83 -63.89
N PRO A 557 35.25 -20.59 -63.22
CA PRO A 557 34.93 -21.67 -62.24
C PRO A 557 35.96 -22.10 -61.13
N ARG A 558 35.45 -22.89 -60.17
CA ARG A 558 36.02 -24.00 -59.32
C ARG A 558 37.52 -24.00 -58.87
N SER A 559 37.79 -24.06 -57.55
CA SER A 559 38.11 -25.29 -56.76
C SER A 559 38.99 -25.08 -55.50
N LYS A 560 38.61 -25.80 -54.41
CA LYS A 560 39.37 -26.50 -53.33
C LYS A 560 40.36 -25.82 -52.34
N SER A 561 40.26 -26.32 -51.09
CA SER A 561 41.24 -26.39 -49.96
C SER A 561 41.49 -25.09 -49.17
N SER A 562 41.78 -25.05 -47.86
CA SER A 562 41.75 -25.98 -46.70
C SER A 562 42.12 -25.14 -45.45
N SER A 563 41.47 -25.42 -44.32
CA SER A 563 41.93 -25.36 -42.91
C SER A 563 42.87 -24.24 -42.36
N SER A 564 42.40 -23.69 -41.23
CA SER A 564 43.04 -23.54 -39.90
C SER A 564 43.85 -22.29 -39.48
N LEU A 565 43.35 -21.68 -38.40
CA LEU A 565 43.99 -20.98 -37.24
C LEU A 565 44.81 -19.70 -37.54
N SER A 566 44.90 -18.65 -36.71
CA SER A 566 44.64 -18.40 -35.26
C SER A 566 44.76 -16.87 -35.03
N THR A 567 43.85 -16.18 -34.32
CA THR A 567 43.88 -15.86 -32.87
C THR A 567 44.60 -14.55 -32.49
N SER A 568 43.77 -13.54 -32.16
CA SER A 568 43.83 -12.49 -31.11
C SER A 568 45.13 -11.75 -30.76
N LEU A 569 45.18 -10.51 -31.28
CA LEU A 569 45.19 -9.17 -30.64
C LEU A 569 45.58 -8.99 -29.16
N SER A 570 46.48 -8.01 -28.98
CA SER A 570 47.03 -7.33 -27.80
C SER A 570 46.89 -5.80 -28.03
N PHE A 571 46.33 -5.02 -27.11
CA PHE A 571 46.96 -4.13 -26.09
C PHE A 571 46.96 -2.62 -26.44
N ASP A 572 46.68 -1.82 -25.40
CA ASP A 572 47.12 -0.42 -25.11
C ASP A 572 46.58 0.73 -25.99
N SER A 573 46.36 1.98 -25.54
CA SER A 573 46.87 2.74 -24.38
C SER A 573 46.15 4.12 -24.23
N ASN A 574 46.12 4.64 -22.98
CA ASN A 574 46.21 6.03 -22.46
C ASN A 574 45.84 7.27 -23.32
N SER A 575 45.05 8.21 -22.74
CA SER A 575 45.51 9.57 -22.33
C SER A 575 44.39 10.55 -21.84
N TYR A 576 44.53 10.96 -20.58
CA TYR A 576 44.37 12.27 -19.90
C TYR A 576 43.61 13.54 -20.44
N PHE A 577 42.87 14.15 -19.48
CA PHE A 577 42.71 15.58 -19.08
C PHE A 577 41.49 16.48 -19.53
N THR A 578 40.63 16.78 -18.51
CA THR A 578 39.92 18.02 -18.07
C THR A 578 38.70 18.69 -18.74
N LEU A 579 37.65 18.87 -17.90
CA LEU A 579 36.66 19.96 -17.66
C LEU A 579 36.47 21.04 -18.75
N ASP A 580 35.27 21.49 -19.15
CA ASP A 580 34.15 21.98 -18.31
C ASP A 580 32.88 22.33 -19.15
N THR A 581 31.70 22.28 -18.51
CA THR A 581 30.43 23.02 -18.77
C THR A 581 29.52 22.70 -19.99
N ILE A 582 28.27 22.25 -19.71
CA ILE A 582 26.97 22.94 -19.96
C ILE A 582 25.79 21.92 -19.87
N MET A 583 25.01 22.08 -18.80
CA MET A 583 23.53 22.07 -18.70
C MET A 583 22.65 20.93 -19.23
N ASN A 584 21.74 20.56 -18.31
CA ASN A 584 20.31 20.23 -18.47
C ASN A 584 19.86 18.76 -18.47
N ASP A 585 19.00 18.55 -17.47
CA ASP A 585 18.26 17.39 -17.00
C ASP A 585 17.05 17.07 -17.96
N PRO A 586 16.13 16.13 -17.65
CA PRO A 586 16.07 14.78 -18.18
C PRO A 586 14.67 14.44 -18.77
N LEU A 587 14.39 13.18 -19.14
CA LEU A 587 13.11 12.43 -18.93
C LEU A 587 13.06 11.08 -19.71
N THR A 588 13.12 9.97 -18.94
CA THR A 588 12.30 8.71 -18.99
C THR A 588 12.30 7.78 -20.24
N PRO A 589 11.70 6.56 -20.19
CA PRO A 589 12.03 5.37 -19.39
C PRO A 589 12.19 4.09 -20.26
N ILE A 590 12.93 3.08 -19.79
CA ILE A 590 13.09 1.80 -20.50
C ILE A 590 12.04 0.80 -19.97
N GLU A 591 10.95 0.67 -20.72
CA GLU A 591 9.99 -0.45 -20.67
C GLU A 591 10.15 -1.40 -21.89
N GLU A 592 11.20 -1.24 -22.71
CA GLU A 592 11.50 -2.18 -23.78
C GLU A 592 12.44 -3.29 -23.29
N LYS A 593 11.87 -4.45 -22.94
CA LYS A 593 12.40 -5.80 -23.25
C LYS A 593 11.52 -6.91 -22.69
N LEU A 594 10.25 -6.97 -23.11
CA LEU A 594 9.47 -8.21 -22.96
C LEU A 594 8.36 -8.37 -24.01
N GLU A 595 8.63 -8.08 -25.28
CA GLU A 595 7.70 -8.40 -26.39
C GLU A 595 8.33 -9.13 -27.60
N ASP A 596 9.59 -9.58 -27.50
CA ASP A 596 10.28 -10.26 -28.62
C ASP A 596 10.23 -11.79 -28.59
N LEU A 597 9.33 -12.39 -27.81
CA LEU A 597 9.10 -13.83 -27.84
C LEU A 597 7.60 -14.12 -27.86
N ILE A 598 6.99 -14.03 -29.05
CA ILE A 598 6.10 -15.02 -29.69
C ILE A 598 5.34 -14.30 -30.81
N SER A 599 5.82 -14.48 -32.04
CA SER A 599 5.05 -14.19 -33.26
C SER A 599 4.09 -15.34 -33.59
N PRO A 600 3.02 -15.08 -34.38
CA PRO A 600 1.77 -15.82 -34.36
C PRO A 600 1.70 -16.95 -35.40
N VAL A 601 0.82 -17.94 -35.14
CA VAL A 601 0.23 -18.77 -36.20
C VAL A 601 -1.29 -18.58 -36.18
N SER A 602 -1.79 -18.14 -37.32
CA SER A 602 -3.16 -17.82 -37.68
C SER A 602 -4.05 -19.07 -37.74
N CYS A 603 -5.34 -18.94 -37.36
CA CYS A 603 -6.48 -19.36 -38.19
C CYS A 603 -7.85 -18.98 -37.61
N SER A 604 -8.45 -17.94 -38.20
CA SER A 604 -9.85 -17.82 -38.68
C SER A 604 -11.03 -18.47 -37.93
N GLY A 605 -12.07 -17.67 -37.63
CA GLY A 605 -13.46 -18.14 -37.73
C GLY A 605 -14.53 -17.38 -36.93
N LEU A 606 -15.26 -16.49 -37.63
CA LEU A 606 -16.71 -16.21 -37.48
C LEU A 606 -17.22 -15.27 -36.36
N SER A 607 -17.31 -13.99 -36.75
CA SER A 607 -18.52 -13.14 -36.83
C SER A 607 -19.57 -13.12 -35.69
N SER A 608 -19.72 -11.90 -35.14
CA SER A 608 -20.81 -11.32 -34.34
C SER A 608 -22.22 -11.50 -34.94
N PRO A 609 -23.33 -11.19 -34.21
CA PRO A 609 -23.73 -9.78 -34.05
C PRO A 609 -24.37 -9.37 -32.71
N SER A 610 -24.31 -8.04 -32.53
CA SER A 610 -24.91 -7.12 -31.57
C SER A 610 -26.39 -7.33 -31.20
N LEU A 611 -26.79 -6.82 -30.03
CA LEU A 611 -28.11 -6.19 -29.82
C LEU A 611 -28.12 -5.20 -28.63
N MET A 612 -28.75 -4.04 -28.88
CA MET A 612 -29.26 -3.00 -27.98
C MET A 612 -30.57 -2.50 -28.66
N PRO A 613 -31.49 -1.76 -28.01
CA PRO A 613 -32.22 -2.06 -26.78
C PRO A 613 -33.75 -1.76 -26.92
N LEU A 614 -34.49 -1.81 -25.79
CA LEU A 614 -35.76 -1.12 -25.45
C LEU A 614 -37.01 -1.98 -25.14
N SER A 615 -37.29 -2.06 -23.83
CA SER A 615 -38.46 -1.46 -23.15
C SER A 615 -39.88 -2.04 -23.24
N LEU A 616 -40.54 -2.03 -22.07
CA LEU A 616 -41.97 -1.75 -21.76
C LEU A 616 -42.96 -2.92 -21.52
N TYR A 617 -43.41 -2.97 -20.24
CA TYR A 617 -44.74 -3.39 -19.73
C TYR A 617 -45.17 -4.86 -19.93
N HIS A 618 -45.90 -5.55 -19.05
CA HIS A 618 -46.84 -5.21 -17.97
C HIS A 618 -46.94 -6.43 -17.01
N SER A 619 -47.05 -6.16 -15.71
CA SER A 619 -47.86 -6.84 -14.68
C SER A 619 -48.54 -8.20 -14.98
N ILE A 620 -48.46 -9.15 -14.05
CA ILE A 620 -49.57 -9.59 -13.17
C ILE A 620 -49.10 -10.73 -12.24
N SER A 621 -49.62 -10.66 -11.01
CA SER A 621 -49.49 -11.53 -9.86
C SER A 621 -49.92 -12.99 -10.06
N SER A 622 -49.38 -13.88 -9.22
CA SER A 622 -50.09 -14.56 -8.12
C SER A 622 -49.75 -16.05 -7.97
N SER A 623 -49.54 -16.39 -6.69
CA SER A 623 -50.05 -17.58 -5.98
C SER A 623 -49.46 -18.96 -6.28
N ASP A 624 -48.92 -19.50 -5.20
CA ASP A 624 -49.15 -20.84 -4.64
C ASP A 624 -48.70 -22.07 -5.46
N PHE A 625 -47.80 -22.89 -4.90
CA PHE A 625 -48.24 -24.01 -4.05
C PHE A 625 -47.05 -24.79 -3.49
N SER A 626 -47.35 -25.37 -2.35
CA SER A 626 -46.58 -26.11 -1.36
C SER A 626 -45.98 -27.47 -1.77
N LEU A 627 -44.96 -27.84 -0.99
CA LEU A 627 -44.69 -29.15 -0.36
C LEU A 627 -44.72 -30.46 -1.17
N PHE A 628 -43.63 -31.22 -1.04
CA PHE A 628 -43.46 -32.57 -0.45
C PHE A 628 -42.33 -33.26 -1.23
N ASP A 629 -41.55 -34.23 -0.76
CA ASP A 629 -41.01 -34.68 0.54
C ASP A 629 -40.17 -35.93 0.18
N ALA A 630 -39.18 -36.23 1.01
CA ALA A 630 -38.53 -37.53 1.27
C ALA A 630 -38.19 -38.58 0.17
N GLY A 631 -36.96 -39.10 0.28
CA GLY A 631 -36.66 -40.56 0.19
C GLY A 631 -35.53 -40.95 -0.79
N THR A 632 -34.30 -41.21 -0.34
CA THR A 632 -33.64 -42.56 -0.15
C THR A 632 -33.91 -43.57 -1.27
N THR A 633 -32.94 -44.20 -1.95
CA THR A 633 -31.93 -45.16 -1.46
C THR A 633 -30.89 -45.56 -2.54
N VAL A 634 -29.65 -45.81 -2.08
CA VAL A 634 -28.64 -46.86 -2.41
C VAL A 634 -28.81 -47.76 -3.65
N GLY A 635 -27.72 -47.97 -4.39
CA GLY A 635 -27.50 -49.13 -5.27
C GLY A 635 -26.06 -49.20 -5.84
N GLU A 636 -25.34 -50.26 -5.51
CA GLU A 636 -23.93 -50.56 -5.82
C GLU A 636 -23.72 -51.17 -7.24
N ASP A 637 -22.44 -51.25 -7.61
CA ASP A 637 -21.74 -52.28 -8.39
C ASP A 637 -21.50 -52.19 -9.92
N SER A 638 -20.19 -52.17 -10.21
CA SER A 638 -19.44 -53.12 -11.08
C SER A 638 -18.98 -52.74 -12.51
N SER A 639 -17.67 -52.45 -12.60
CA SER A 639 -16.60 -53.08 -13.42
C SER A 639 -16.54 -53.02 -14.97
N CYS A 640 -15.28 -52.85 -15.43
CA CYS A 640 -14.65 -53.10 -16.76
C CYS A 640 -14.85 -52.01 -17.84
N SER A 641 -13.87 -51.62 -18.66
CA SER A 641 -12.47 -52.02 -18.88
C SER A 641 -11.76 -50.99 -19.80
N LEU A 642 -10.44 -50.92 -19.69
CA LEU A 642 -9.42 -50.19 -20.48
C LEU A 642 -9.73 -49.90 -21.97
N ASN A 643 -9.37 -48.69 -22.43
CA ASN A 643 -8.31 -48.46 -23.43
C ASN A 643 -8.00 -46.96 -23.64
N ASP A 644 -6.70 -46.64 -23.53
CA ASP A 644 -5.90 -45.61 -24.20
C ASP A 644 -6.54 -44.29 -24.63
N PHE A 645 -6.15 -43.18 -23.99
CA PHE A 645 -5.87 -41.91 -24.68
C PHE A 645 -4.78 -41.11 -23.95
N ASP A 646 -3.77 -40.70 -24.72
CA ASP A 646 -2.59 -39.91 -24.36
C ASP A 646 -2.93 -38.65 -23.54
N VAL A 647 -2.17 -38.46 -22.46
CA VAL A 647 -2.14 -37.25 -21.64
C VAL A 647 -1.20 -36.24 -22.30
N GLY A 648 -1.77 -35.21 -22.94
CA GLY A 648 -1.08 -33.95 -23.19
C GLY A 648 -1.27 -33.04 -21.99
N VAL A 649 -0.22 -32.87 -21.19
CA VAL A 649 -0.14 -31.88 -20.10
C VAL A 649 0.05 -30.50 -20.74
N ASP A 650 -0.98 -29.68 -20.75
CA ASP A 650 -0.84 -28.23 -20.93
C ASP A 650 -0.66 -27.61 -19.54
N ASP A 651 0.59 -27.43 -19.13
CA ASP A 651 0.99 -26.61 -17.99
C ASP A 651 0.76 -25.13 -18.35
N GLN A 652 -0.48 -24.66 -18.24
CA GLN A 652 -0.73 -23.23 -18.04
C GLN A 652 -0.60 -22.96 -16.54
N ALA A 653 0.56 -22.47 -16.13
CA ALA A 653 0.78 -21.98 -14.78
C ALA A 653 -0.16 -20.80 -14.52
N ILE A 654 -1.26 -21.07 -13.81
CA ILE A 654 -2.16 -20.05 -13.26
C ILE A 654 -1.32 -19.14 -12.35
N THR A 655 -1.22 -17.85 -12.67
CA THR A 655 -0.41 -16.95 -11.86
C THR A 655 -1.17 -16.52 -10.60
N PHE A 656 -0.43 -16.13 -9.57
CA PHE A 656 -0.99 -15.64 -8.31
C PHE A 656 -1.93 -14.44 -8.49
N ASP A 657 -1.61 -13.57 -9.45
CA ASP A 657 -2.44 -12.42 -9.79
C ASP A 657 -3.76 -12.82 -10.46
N ASP A 658 -3.76 -13.90 -11.25
CA ASP A 658 -4.97 -14.41 -11.89
C ASP A 658 -5.96 -14.95 -10.83
N ILE A 659 -5.47 -15.73 -9.86
CA ILE A 659 -6.31 -16.26 -8.76
C ILE A 659 -6.84 -15.12 -7.88
N ARG A 660 -5.98 -14.14 -7.57
CA ARG A 660 -6.34 -12.99 -6.76
C ARG A 660 -7.40 -12.13 -7.45
N ASN A 661 -7.23 -11.85 -8.74
CA ASN A 661 -8.16 -11.02 -9.51
C ASN A 661 -9.49 -11.75 -9.77
N GLU A 662 -9.48 -13.04 -10.10
CA GLU A 662 -10.70 -13.82 -10.34
C GLU A 662 -11.56 -13.94 -9.06
N LEU A 663 -10.93 -14.14 -7.90
CA LEU A 663 -11.62 -14.18 -6.61
C LEU A 663 -12.05 -12.78 -6.12
N LEU A 664 -11.24 -11.74 -6.33
CA LEU A 664 -11.61 -10.37 -5.99
C LEU A 664 -12.75 -9.84 -6.85
N ASP A 665 -12.77 -10.11 -8.16
CA ASP A 665 -13.87 -9.70 -9.05
C ASP A 665 -15.18 -10.41 -8.69
N SER A 666 -15.13 -11.69 -8.31
CA SER A 666 -16.28 -12.43 -7.76
C SER A 666 -16.77 -11.83 -6.43
N THR A 667 -15.86 -11.39 -5.56
CA THR A 667 -16.21 -10.83 -4.24
C THR A 667 -16.72 -9.38 -4.36
N LEU A 668 -16.12 -8.56 -5.21
CA LEU A 668 -16.52 -7.17 -5.47
C LEU A 668 -17.86 -7.08 -6.18
N SER A 669 -18.14 -7.97 -7.15
CA SER A 669 -19.46 -8.05 -7.79
C SER A 669 -20.57 -8.41 -6.81
N THR A 670 -20.25 -9.15 -5.74
CA THR A 670 -21.18 -9.46 -4.64
C THR A 670 -21.38 -8.28 -3.68
N PHE A 671 -20.33 -7.47 -3.45
CA PHE A 671 -20.38 -6.27 -2.60
C PHE A 671 -21.12 -5.09 -3.24
N PHE A 672 -21.08 -4.95 -4.56
CA PHE A 672 -21.76 -3.88 -5.30
C PHE A 672 -23.10 -4.33 -5.92
N GLY A 673 -23.68 -5.42 -5.41
CA GLY A 673 -25.05 -5.82 -5.77
C GLY A 673 -26.00 -4.63 -5.66
N THR A 674 -26.71 -4.34 -6.75
CA THR A 674 -27.60 -3.18 -6.91
C THR A 674 -28.48 -2.98 -5.68
N VAL A 675 -28.28 -1.88 -4.96
CA VAL A 675 -29.25 -1.40 -3.98
C VAL A 675 -30.58 -1.25 -4.72
N PRO A 676 -31.66 -1.95 -4.33
CA PRO A 676 -32.95 -1.73 -4.95
C PRO A 676 -33.41 -0.31 -4.62
N GLU A 677 -33.56 0.52 -5.67
CA GLU A 677 -34.21 1.82 -5.55
C GLU A 677 -35.65 1.60 -5.07
N GLY A 678 -35.94 1.89 -3.80
CA GLY A 678 -37.32 1.81 -3.32
C GLY A 678 -37.51 1.96 -1.82
N GLN A 679 -38.02 3.14 -1.42
CA GLN A 679 -38.73 3.44 -0.18
C GLN A 679 -37.92 3.64 1.12
N PHE A 680 -37.30 4.82 1.25
CA PHE A 680 -37.26 5.50 2.54
C PHE A 680 -38.38 6.56 2.57
N ASN A 681 -39.51 6.22 3.16
CA ASN A 681 -40.51 7.21 3.55
C ASN A 681 -40.05 7.87 4.86
N PHE A 682 -39.88 9.19 4.81
CA PHE A 682 -39.62 10.05 5.97
C PHE A 682 -40.80 10.02 6.95
N ILE A 683 -40.52 9.78 8.23
CA ILE A 683 -41.19 10.42 9.38
C ILE A 683 -40.10 10.83 10.37
#